data_AF-A0A1D3DW96-F1
#
_entry.id   AF-A0A1D3DW96-F1
#
_cell.length_a   1.000
_cell.length_b   1.000
_cell.length_c   1.000
_cell.angle_alpha   90.00
_cell.angle_beta   90.00
_cell.angle_gamma   90.00
#
_symmetry.space_group_name_H-M   'P 1'
#
loop_
_entity.id
_entity.type
_entity.pdbx_description
1 polymer ?
#
loop_
_entity_poly.entity_id
_entity_poly.type
_entity_poly.pdbx_seq_one_letter_code
_entity_poly.pdbx_strand_id
1 'polypeptide(L)'
;MSAGHRRDRKKRKLLIYGIASAVAAAMTAGTLAVASPDFLGSSDAKAVPPAAELQAEFEEAAREFDVPKSVLMAVSYRQTRWESHDGLPSTTGAYNVMGLTQVNPEDLEDGHAGEDDDHRLAHMNRSGDPNIEKHFDAEKALKSVRKKPVDTSDPRLHTLDEAAELIDASPDAVREDPAQSIRAGAALLAEYQRQATGSLPDDPGKWYPAVARYSQAPDRKGAQLFAKRVFESIRTGERRITNDGQQLSLPADPSVKPVQSKVPLAMTSASTTAVPTPDCPAGLNCDFRPAAYKQNSGPDDWGNYNIASRPAGGHDIRYIAIHDTEGSYDGSLAVFQNSNTYASAHYMVRASDGLVTQMVENKNEAWHAGNKTLNMHSIGIEHEGYAIKEGSWYTEPQYESSAALVKHLAAKYDIPLDREHIIGHDEIPGVLDTKVRAQHWDPGPFWDWNHYMSLMGAPTGAGGAGGPLKAGQLVRVVPPFTTANQPKLTNNGSAVPAQPANFGYLYTSPSTSSATISDPYLGAQSWSEGWNWANKIVAGGTWVVAEAQNNWTAIWYGGQKAWFYNPGGQYTAPVGTGTVVRAKAGATVRVYGRSYPDDAAYAGTGVPVQDQNSAHLTKYSLPAGQTYTLAGDAVPGTYYYGGTIDGTGTGSRTLVQGSNLFYPIRYNHRFAWVSAADVEKVTSTAPDPGTNRYNTLARDASGVLWQYQGTGNAASPFFTRYRVGSGWGAYNMITSMTALRADGTGDAVARDGSGGLWYYQGSGNPSAPFKARLYVGKGWQIYNLMSGARDLSGDGIADLVARDGSGYLWFYAGTGNPAAPFKARTSIGRGWQIYDSMTDTGDVTGDGKPDMVARDTSGVLWLYQGTGSATAPFAARTTIGKGWQIYNTLLGPSDLNRDGQPDLIARDANGHMWFYQGRGSTTAPFVTRTSIGSGWQIYNLFV
;
A
#
# COMPACT_ATOMS: atom_id res chain seq x y z
N MET A 1 40.94 7.70 -53.29
CA MET A 1 41.83 8.18 -52.21
C MET A 1 41.14 7.90 -50.88
N SER A 2 41.82 7.13 -50.02
CA SER A 2 41.77 7.01 -48.53
C SER A 2 40.54 7.53 -47.75
N ALA A 3 40.05 6.96 -46.64
CA ALA A 3 40.12 5.71 -45.87
C ALA A 3 39.30 5.98 -44.58
N GLY A 4 38.70 4.99 -43.91
CA GLY A 4 38.29 5.18 -42.50
C GLY A 4 37.12 4.37 -41.94
N HIS A 5 37.30 3.05 -41.80
CA HIS A 5 36.74 2.13 -40.80
C HIS A 5 35.58 2.56 -39.88
N ARG A 6 34.40 1.94 -40.05
CA ARG A 6 33.43 1.61 -38.98
C ARG A 6 33.37 0.09 -38.80
N ARG A 7 33.58 -0.40 -37.58
CA ARG A 7 33.39 -1.81 -37.20
C ARG A 7 32.03 -1.97 -36.53
N ASP A 8 31.12 -2.63 -37.25
CA ASP A 8 29.84 -3.15 -36.78
C ASP A 8 30.02 -4.46 -36.02
N ARG A 9 29.32 -4.63 -34.89
CA ARG A 9 29.03 -5.95 -34.29
C ARG A 9 27.63 -5.95 -33.64
N LYS A 10 26.62 -6.27 -34.44
CA LYS A 10 25.36 -6.89 -33.96
C LYS A 10 25.37 -8.37 -34.39
N LYS A 11 25.22 -9.30 -33.44
CA LYS A 11 24.89 -10.70 -33.72
C LYS A 11 23.60 -11.08 -33.02
N ARG A 12 22.55 -11.25 -33.83
CA ARG A 12 21.31 -11.99 -33.52
C ARG A 12 21.59 -13.50 -33.50
N LYS A 13 20.89 -14.25 -32.65
CA LYS A 13 20.65 -15.69 -32.83
C LYS A 13 19.15 -15.95 -32.82
N LEU A 14 18.65 -16.48 -33.93
CA LEU A 14 17.36 -17.14 -34.09
C LEU A 14 17.42 -18.57 -33.51
N LEU A 15 16.29 -19.08 -33.01
CA LEU A 15 15.99 -20.50 -32.98
C LEU A 15 14.54 -20.72 -33.42
N ILE A 16 14.39 -21.62 -34.38
CA ILE A 16 13.18 -21.98 -35.14
C ILE A 16 12.53 -23.18 -34.46
N TYR A 17 11.21 -23.18 -34.27
CA TYR A 17 10.42 -24.39 -33.98
C TYR A 17 9.52 -24.72 -35.18
N GLY A 18 9.60 -25.98 -35.65
CA GLY A 18 8.75 -26.58 -36.66
C GLY A 18 7.69 -27.50 -36.05
N ILE A 19 6.54 -27.57 -36.71
CA ILE A 19 5.28 -28.25 -36.34
C ILE A 19 5.26 -29.70 -36.85
N ALA A 20 4.65 -30.63 -36.09
CA ALA A 20 3.91 -31.78 -36.62
C ALA A 20 2.91 -32.36 -35.60
N SER A 21 1.79 -32.89 -36.10
CA SER A 21 0.50 -33.08 -35.42
C SER A 21 0.11 -34.54 -35.12
N ALA A 22 -0.73 -34.71 -34.08
CA ALA A 22 -1.88 -35.64 -33.90
C ALA A 22 -1.74 -37.18 -33.90
N VAL A 23 -2.30 -37.85 -32.86
CA VAL A 23 -3.53 -38.71 -32.87
C VAL A 23 -3.86 -39.23 -31.44
N ALA A 24 -5.15 -39.38 -31.15
CA ALA A 24 -5.81 -39.62 -29.85
C ALA A 24 -5.94 -41.10 -29.40
N ALA A 25 -6.12 -41.33 -28.08
CA ALA A 25 -7.31 -41.99 -27.46
C ALA A 25 -7.10 -42.43 -25.98
N ALA A 26 -8.04 -41.98 -25.11
CA ALA A 26 -8.63 -42.56 -23.89
C ALA A 26 -7.82 -43.44 -22.89
N MET A 27 -7.75 -43.03 -21.61
CA MET A 27 -8.55 -43.60 -20.50
C MET A 27 -8.23 -42.97 -19.13
N THR A 28 -9.23 -42.99 -18.26
CA THR A 28 -9.41 -42.44 -16.91
C THR A 28 -8.47 -42.96 -15.81
N ALA A 29 -7.93 -42.06 -14.97
CA ALA A 29 -7.82 -42.20 -13.50
C ALA A 29 -7.17 -40.92 -12.93
N GLY A 30 -7.72 -40.40 -11.84
CA GLY A 30 -7.35 -39.10 -11.27
C GLY A 30 -6.03 -39.09 -10.51
N THR A 31 -5.33 -37.96 -10.58
CA THR A 31 -4.29 -37.54 -9.63
C THR A 31 -4.21 -36.01 -9.62
N LEU A 32 -4.33 -35.42 -8.44
CA LEU A 32 -3.96 -34.03 -8.15
C LEU A 32 -2.43 -33.93 -8.20
N ALA A 33 -1.89 -33.17 -9.15
CA ALA A 33 -0.47 -32.86 -9.21
C ALA A 33 -0.21 -31.48 -8.60
N VAL A 34 0.43 -31.49 -7.43
CA VAL A 34 1.14 -30.34 -6.86
C VAL A 34 2.45 -30.21 -7.64
N ALA A 35 2.66 -29.09 -8.31
CA ALA A 35 3.92 -28.79 -8.97
C ALA A 35 4.71 -27.76 -8.14
N SER A 36 5.77 -28.24 -7.48
CA SER A 36 6.92 -27.42 -7.08
C SER A 36 7.99 -27.59 -8.17
N PRO A 37 8.69 -26.53 -8.63
CA PRO A 37 9.94 -26.67 -9.33
C PRO A 37 11.11 -26.55 -8.34
N ASP A 38 11.79 -27.67 -8.10
CA ASP A 38 13.16 -27.70 -7.59
C ASP A 38 14.14 -27.38 -8.75
N PHE A 39 15.16 -26.58 -8.47
CA PHE A 39 16.41 -26.56 -9.25
C PHE A 39 17.59 -26.84 -8.30
N LEU A 40 18.43 -27.81 -8.70
CA LEU A 40 19.57 -28.36 -7.95
C LEU A 40 20.92 -27.72 -8.37
N GLY A 41 21.80 -27.52 -7.37
CA GLY A 41 23.29 -27.47 -7.43
C GLY A 41 23.91 -26.07 -7.47
N SER A 42 24.90 -25.65 -6.67
CA SER A 42 25.95 -26.34 -5.89
C SER A 42 26.59 -25.48 -4.77
N SER A 43 27.00 -26.14 -3.68
CA SER A 43 28.12 -25.90 -2.73
C SER A 43 28.45 -24.51 -2.12
N ASP A 44 28.33 -24.45 -0.79
CA ASP A 44 29.17 -23.79 0.22
C ASP A 44 29.70 -22.36 -0.02
N ALA A 45 28.88 -21.39 0.38
CA ALA A 45 29.33 -20.24 1.16
C ALA A 45 28.24 -19.96 2.23
N LYS A 46 28.63 -19.73 3.49
CA LYS A 46 27.68 -19.32 4.53
C LYS A 46 27.04 -18.00 4.12
N ALA A 47 25.83 -18.06 3.58
CA ALA A 47 25.03 -16.89 3.26
C ALA A 47 24.72 -16.13 4.56
N VAL A 48 25.21 -14.90 4.64
CA VAL A 48 24.73 -13.91 5.61
C VAL A 48 23.25 -13.65 5.28
N PRO A 49 22.34 -13.55 6.27
CA PRO A 49 20.94 -13.26 5.97
C PRO A 49 20.82 -11.90 5.23
N PRO A 50 19.90 -11.75 4.26
CA PRO A 50 19.75 -10.57 3.40
C PRO A 50 19.38 -9.24 4.10
N ALA A 51 19.33 -9.21 5.44
CA ALA A 51 19.10 -8.00 6.21
C ALA A 51 20.40 -7.23 6.55
N ALA A 52 21.57 -7.72 6.12
CA ALA A 52 22.88 -7.23 6.60
C ALA A 52 23.71 -6.43 5.57
N GLU A 53 23.36 -6.42 4.29
CA GLU A 53 24.23 -5.86 3.24
C GLU A 53 24.14 -4.33 3.14
N LEU A 54 22.99 -3.76 2.75
CA LEU A 54 22.83 -2.30 2.59
C LEU A 54 23.05 -1.51 3.88
N GLN A 55 22.61 -2.06 5.03
CA GLN A 55 22.82 -1.41 6.33
C GLN A 55 24.32 -1.30 6.69
N ALA A 56 25.13 -2.28 6.28
CA ALA A 56 26.57 -2.30 6.47
C ALA A 56 27.29 -1.42 5.43
N GLU A 57 26.79 -1.34 4.19
CA GLU A 57 27.29 -0.40 3.18
C GLU A 57 27.17 1.06 3.64
N PHE A 58 26.04 1.43 4.27
CA PHE A 58 25.91 2.73 4.93
C PHE A 58 26.94 2.95 6.04
N GLU A 59 27.28 1.92 6.82
CA GLU A 59 28.29 2.00 7.88
C GLU A 59 29.71 2.13 7.32
N GLU A 60 30.00 1.46 6.20
CA GLU A 60 31.29 1.51 5.53
C GLU A 60 31.52 2.85 4.85
N ALA A 61 30.58 3.31 4.02
CA ALA A 61 30.69 4.60 3.35
C ALA A 61 30.73 5.79 4.34
N ALA A 62 29.95 5.73 5.42
CA ALA A 62 30.00 6.74 6.48
C ALA A 62 31.41 6.87 7.09
N ARG A 63 32.10 5.73 7.30
CA ARG A 63 33.48 5.71 7.80
C ARG A 63 34.49 6.12 6.73
N GLU A 64 34.28 5.73 5.47
CA GLU A 64 35.19 6.04 4.36
C GLU A 64 35.27 7.55 4.11
N PHE A 65 34.14 8.27 4.19
CA PHE A 65 34.04 9.68 3.84
C PHE A 65 33.88 10.63 5.04
N ASP A 66 34.08 10.13 6.26
CA ASP A 66 33.91 10.87 7.52
C ASP A 66 32.54 11.60 7.62
N VAL A 67 31.47 10.94 7.16
CA VAL A 67 30.09 11.44 7.24
C VAL A 67 29.39 10.73 8.40
N PRO A 68 28.71 11.43 9.33
CA PRO A 68 27.91 10.77 10.35
C PRO A 68 26.87 9.84 9.71
N LYS A 69 26.89 8.55 10.08
CA LYS A 69 25.97 7.52 9.57
C LYS A 69 24.51 7.98 9.62
N SER A 70 24.11 8.67 10.68
CA SER A 70 22.75 9.19 10.85
C SER A 70 22.36 10.22 9.78
N VAL A 71 23.29 11.10 9.37
CA VAL A 71 23.08 12.07 8.30
C VAL A 71 22.96 11.37 6.95
N LEU A 72 23.90 10.47 6.63
CA LEU A 72 23.90 9.74 5.36
C LEU A 72 22.63 8.92 5.15
N MET A 73 22.25 8.12 6.16
CA MET A 73 21.01 7.34 6.12
C MET A 73 19.76 8.23 6.05
N ALA A 74 19.72 9.34 6.78
CA ALA A 74 18.55 10.23 6.76
C ALA A 74 18.40 10.98 5.42
N VAL A 75 19.51 11.39 4.78
CA VAL A 75 19.50 11.97 3.44
C VAL A 75 18.98 10.95 2.43
N SER A 76 19.55 9.74 2.41
CA SER A 76 19.09 8.66 1.54
C SER A 76 17.61 8.32 1.76
N TYR A 77 17.17 8.27 3.02
CA TYR A 77 15.76 8.03 3.34
C TYR A 77 14.84 9.11 2.76
N ARG A 78 15.23 10.38 2.82
CA ARG A 78 14.42 11.49 2.31
C ARG A 78 14.49 11.65 0.78
N GLN A 79 15.42 10.97 0.12
CA GLN A 79 15.48 10.93 -1.35
C GLN A 79 14.65 9.77 -1.89
N THR A 80 14.89 8.54 -1.43
CA THR A 80 14.31 7.32 -2.03
C THR A 80 13.76 6.33 -1.01
N ARG A 81 13.77 6.66 0.29
CA ARG A 81 13.38 5.75 1.37
C ARG A 81 14.25 4.49 1.42
N TRP A 82 15.52 4.61 1.03
CA TRP A 82 16.49 3.51 0.89
C TRP A 82 16.17 2.50 -0.22
N GLU A 83 15.27 2.84 -1.15
CA GLU A 83 14.98 1.97 -2.29
C GLU A 83 16.02 2.19 -3.40
N SER A 84 16.53 1.10 -3.97
CA SER A 84 17.46 1.11 -5.11
C SER A 84 16.74 1.29 -6.46
N HIS A 85 15.45 0.97 -6.49
CA HIS A 85 14.63 0.97 -7.72
C HIS A 85 15.24 0.14 -8.86
N ASP A 86 16.03 -0.89 -8.53
CA ASP A 86 16.74 -1.75 -9.48
C ASP A 86 17.60 -0.96 -10.49
N GLY A 87 18.13 0.20 -10.06
CA GLY A 87 18.94 1.09 -10.88
C GLY A 87 18.16 1.87 -11.95
N LEU A 88 16.83 1.83 -11.91
CA LEU A 88 15.97 2.56 -12.83
C LEU A 88 15.75 4.03 -12.37
N PRO A 89 15.70 4.99 -13.32
CA PRO A 89 15.52 6.40 -13.00
C PRO A 89 14.11 6.74 -12.53
N SER A 90 13.96 7.63 -11.54
CA SER A 90 12.69 8.32 -11.28
C SER A 90 12.17 9.08 -12.51
N THR A 91 10.95 9.59 -12.42
CA THR A 91 10.36 10.47 -13.45
C THR A 91 11.22 11.70 -13.81
N THR A 92 12.16 12.09 -12.94
CA THR A 92 13.10 13.21 -13.15
C THR A 92 14.57 12.81 -13.21
N GLY A 93 14.89 11.52 -13.41
CA GLY A 93 16.27 11.06 -13.61
C GLY A 93 17.11 10.92 -12.34
N ALA A 94 16.49 10.86 -11.15
CA ALA A 94 17.16 10.43 -9.92
C ALA A 94 17.31 8.90 -9.88
N TYR A 95 18.48 8.40 -9.48
CA TYR A 95 18.83 6.99 -9.46
C TYR A 95 19.19 6.48 -8.07
N ASN A 96 18.81 5.23 -7.81
CA ASN A 96 19.31 4.39 -6.72
C ASN A 96 19.14 5.03 -5.32
N VAL A 97 19.71 4.42 -4.28
CA VAL A 97 19.41 4.73 -2.87
C VAL A 97 19.75 6.16 -2.44
N MET A 98 20.68 6.84 -3.12
CA MET A 98 21.03 8.23 -2.81
C MET A 98 20.25 9.27 -3.62
N GLY A 99 19.44 8.84 -4.62
CA GLY A 99 18.65 9.73 -5.46
C GLY A 99 19.51 10.74 -6.24
N LEU A 100 20.68 10.32 -6.70
CA LEU A 100 21.58 11.15 -7.50
C LEU A 100 21.02 11.28 -8.92
N THR A 101 20.99 12.50 -9.44
CA THR A 101 20.38 12.84 -10.73
C THR A 101 21.38 12.76 -11.89
N GLN A 102 20.91 12.18 -13.00
CA GLN A 102 21.56 12.24 -14.31
C GLN A 102 20.47 12.41 -15.38
N VAL A 103 20.50 13.48 -16.16
CA VAL A 103 19.59 13.70 -17.30
C VAL A 103 20.37 14.20 -18.51
N ASN A 104 20.49 13.36 -19.53
CA ASN A 104 21.14 13.70 -20.78
C ASN A 104 20.12 14.19 -21.85
N PRO A 105 20.54 14.91 -22.90
CA PRO A 105 19.66 15.31 -24.00
C PRO A 105 18.87 14.14 -24.60
N GLU A 106 19.48 12.96 -24.73
CA GLU A 106 18.83 11.73 -25.17
C GLU A 106 17.77 11.17 -24.21
N ASP A 107 17.82 11.52 -22.92
CA ASP A 107 16.78 11.16 -21.95
C ASP A 107 15.53 12.05 -22.09
N LEU A 108 15.70 13.20 -22.76
CA LEU A 108 14.61 14.09 -23.18
C LEU A 108 14.13 13.79 -24.60
N GLU A 109 15.06 13.43 -25.50
CA GLU A 109 14.77 12.97 -26.86
C GLU A 109 14.33 11.50 -26.83
N ASP A 110 13.07 11.30 -26.41
CA ASP A 110 12.12 10.28 -26.92
C ASP A 110 10.80 10.23 -26.12
N GLY A 111 10.55 11.17 -25.20
CA GLY A 111 9.19 11.38 -24.65
C GLY A 111 8.22 12.05 -25.63
N HIS A 112 8.73 12.75 -26.64
CA HIS A 112 7.92 13.62 -27.51
C HIS A 112 8.24 13.53 -29.01
N ALA A 113 9.33 12.86 -29.43
CA ALA A 113 9.67 12.67 -30.84
C ALA A 113 8.82 11.58 -31.54
N GLY A 114 7.94 10.90 -30.80
CA GLY A 114 6.95 9.94 -31.31
C GLY A 114 5.54 10.12 -30.72
N GLU A 115 5.29 11.12 -29.89
CA GLU A 115 3.93 11.45 -29.49
C GLU A 115 3.18 12.08 -30.65
N ASP A 116 2.23 11.32 -31.14
CA ASP A 116 1.10 11.78 -31.91
C ASP A 116 0.49 13.04 -31.24
N ASP A 117 0.09 14.02 -32.05
CA ASP A 117 -0.65 15.20 -31.61
C ASP A 117 -1.89 14.80 -30.77
N ASP A 118 -2.46 13.61 -30.99
CA ASP A 118 -3.55 13.02 -30.20
C ASP A 118 -3.22 12.83 -28.72
N HIS A 119 -1.99 12.42 -28.36
CA HIS A 119 -1.61 12.27 -26.95
C HIS A 119 -1.55 13.61 -26.24
N ARG A 120 -1.04 14.65 -26.92
CA ARG A 120 -1.00 16.02 -26.38
C ARG A 120 -2.37 16.70 -26.33
N LEU A 121 -3.35 16.20 -27.09
CA LEU A 121 -4.74 16.67 -27.08
C LEU A 121 -5.60 15.94 -26.03
N ALA A 122 -5.24 14.73 -25.63
CA ALA A 122 -5.40 14.34 -24.22
C ALA A 122 -4.72 15.43 -23.35
N HIS A 123 -4.93 15.64 -22.07
CA HIS A 123 -4.36 16.80 -21.30
C HIS A 123 -4.87 18.21 -21.66
N MET A 124 -5.35 18.46 -22.89
CA MET A 124 -6.03 19.71 -23.26
C MET A 124 -7.55 19.55 -23.23
N ASN A 125 -8.28 20.66 -23.30
CA ASN A 125 -9.75 20.70 -23.28
C ASN A 125 -10.37 19.98 -22.07
N ARG A 126 -9.97 20.39 -20.87
CA ARG A 126 -10.33 19.73 -19.60
C ARG A 126 -11.46 20.41 -18.85
N SER A 127 -12.23 21.28 -19.50
CA SER A 127 -13.35 22.00 -18.88
C SER A 127 -14.51 21.06 -18.52
N GLY A 128 -14.79 20.06 -19.37
CA GLY A 128 -15.97 19.21 -19.25
C GLY A 128 -17.29 19.98 -19.40
N ASP A 129 -17.23 21.24 -19.83
CA ASP A 129 -18.34 22.18 -19.90
C ASP A 129 -18.73 22.39 -21.37
N PRO A 130 -19.91 21.93 -21.81
CA PRO A 130 -20.33 22.05 -23.22
C PRO A 130 -20.29 23.50 -23.75
N ASN A 131 -20.50 24.50 -22.89
CA ASN A 131 -20.45 25.91 -23.28
C ASN A 131 -19.03 26.38 -23.61
N ILE A 132 -18.02 25.73 -23.06
CA ILE A 132 -16.61 26.05 -23.27
C ILE A 132 -16.01 25.14 -24.34
N GLU A 133 -16.29 23.82 -24.29
CA GLU A 133 -15.71 22.83 -25.20
C GLU A 133 -15.96 23.16 -26.68
N LYS A 134 -17.07 23.83 -27.01
CA LYS A 134 -17.41 24.25 -28.38
C LYS A 134 -16.42 25.24 -29.00
N HIS A 135 -15.60 25.92 -28.19
CA HIS A 135 -14.60 26.89 -28.65
C HIS A 135 -13.19 26.29 -28.79
N PHE A 136 -12.98 25.04 -28.39
CA PHE A 136 -11.67 24.41 -28.44
C PHE A 136 -11.21 24.18 -29.89
N ASP A 137 -10.01 24.66 -30.20
CA ASP A 137 -9.32 24.46 -31.48
C ASP A 137 -8.00 23.73 -31.23
N ALA A 138 -7.96 22.45 -31.60
CA ALA A 138 -6.83 21.56 -31.40
C ALA A 138 -5.54 22.07 -32.08
N GLU A 139 -5.66 22.60 -33.31
CA GLU A 139 -4.51 23.04 -34.11
C GLU A 139 -3.86 24.28 -33.50
N LYS A 140 -4.70 25.21 -33.03
CA LYS A 140 -4.26 26.42 -32.32
C LYS A 140 -3.63 26.09 -30.96
N ALA A 141 -4.21 25.14 -30.22
CA ALA A 141 -3.71 24.70 -28.93
C ALA A 141 -2.30 24.06 -29.06
N LEU A 142 -2.11 23.15 -30.02
CA LEU A 142 -0.83 22.49 -30.24
C LEU A 142 0.28 23.44 -30.71
N LYS A 143 -0.03 24.33 -31.66
CA LYS A 143 0.95 25.28 -32.22
C LYS A 143 1.59 26.20 -31.16
N SER A 144 0.85 26.49 -30.09
CA SER A 144 1.25 27.46 -29.08
C SER A 144 2.13 26.88 -27.96
N VAL A 145 2.26 25.54 -27.85
CA VAL A 145 3.05 24.87 -26.80
C VAL A 145 4.43 24.38 -27.32
N ARG A 146 4.64 24.26 -28.64
CA ARG A 146 5.85 23.70 -29.30
C ARG A 146 7.20 24.44 -29.09
N LYS A 147 7.38 25.34 -28.11
CA LYS A 147 8.45 26.38 -28.18
C LYS A 147 9.50 26.49 -27.06
N LYS A 148 9.67 25.56 -26.12
CA LYS A 148 10.79 25.64 -25.17
C LYS A 148 11.59 24.34 -25.06
N PRO A 149 12.89 24.33 -25.43
CA PRO A 149 13.80 23.25 -25.07
C PRO A 149 13.97 23.21 -23.54
N VAL A 150 14.09 22.01 -22.98
CA VAL A 150 14.60 21.82 -21.61
C VAL A 150 16.12 21.98 -21.66
N ASP A 151 16.68 22.76 -20.75
CA ASP A 151 18.13 22.93 -20.63
C ASP A 151 18.70 21.78 -19.79
N THR A 152 19.23 20.74 -20.44
CA THR A 152 19.89 19.61 -19.76
C THR A 152 21.25 19.97 -19.20
N SER A 153 21.83 21.12 -19.55
CA SER A 153 23.18 21.48 -19.07
C SER A 153 23.21 21.96 -17.62
N ASP A 154 22.06 22.02 -16.95
CA ASP A 154 21.96 22.41 -15.55
C ASP A 154 22.72 21.41 -14.65
N PRO A 155 23.75 21.84 -13.88
CA PRO A 155 24.51 20.96 -13.01
C PRO A 155 23.65 20.17 -12.00
N ARG A 156 22.47 20.70 -11.64
CA ARG A 156 21.52 20.01 -10.75
C ARG A 156 20.97 18.72 -11.35
N LEU A 157 21.02 18.58 -12.67
CA LEU A 157 20.62 17.37 -13.39
C LEU A 157 21.75 16.34 -13.54
N HIS A 158 22.96 16.64 -13.04
CA HIS A 158 24.17 15.84 -13.25
C HIS A 158 24.95 15.54 -11.95
N THR A 159 24.26 15.55 -10.80
CA THR A 159 24.88 15.22 -9.49
C THR A 159 25.46 13.81 -9.44
N LEU A 160 24.94 12.88 -10.23
CA LEU A 160 25.46 11.52 -10.34
C LEU A 160 26.86 11.50 -10.98
N ASP A 161 27.07 12.31 -12.03
CA ASP A 161 28.36 12.41 -12.71
C ASP A 161 29.42 12.99 -11.75
N GLU A 162 29.10 14.10 -11.06
CA GLU A 162 29.96 14.71 -10.04
C GLU A 162 30.30 13.71 -8.92
N ALA A 163 29.31 12.98 -8.42
CA ALA A 163 29.49 12.03 -7.32
C ALA A 163 30.29 10.78 -7.73
N ALA A 164 30.15 10.31 -8.98
CA ALA A 164 30.93 9.20 -9.52
C ALA A 164 32.42 9.54 -9.63
N GLU A 165 32.74 10.77 -10.07
CA GLU A 165 34.13 11.26 -10.14
C GLU A 165 34.79 11.30 -8.75
N LEU A 166 34.05 11.70 -7.70
CA LEU A 166 34.58 11.77 -6.34
C LEU A 166 35.03 10.42 -5.77
N ILE A 167 34.52 9.30 -6.30
CA ILE A 167 34.83 7.94 -5.84
C ILE A 167 35.61 7.10 -6.86
N ASP A 168 36.05 7.71 -7.98
CA ASP A 168 36.73 7.04 -9.10
C ASP A 168 35.93 5.85 -9.65
N ALA A 169 34.61 6.03 -9.80
CA ALA A 169 33.69 5.03 -10.36
C ALA A 169 33.06 5.52 -11.68
N SER A 170 32.50 4.59 -12.47
CA SER A 170 31.69 4.98 -13.62
C SER A 170 30.27 5.42 -13.19
N PRO A 171 29.62 6.32 -13.95
CA PRO A 171 28.21 6.63 -13.75
C PRO A 171 27.32 5.38 -13.75
N ASP A 172 27.59 4.40 -14.61
CA ASP A 172 26.87 3.11 -14.65
C ASP A 172 26.92 2.37 -13.32
N ALA A 173 28.10 2.32 -12.68
CA ALA A 173 28.25 1.67 -11.39
C ALA A 173 27.42 2.38 -10.31
N VAL A 174 27.40 3.72 -10.29
CA VAL A 174 26.58 4.49 -9.34
C VAL A 174 25.08 4.32 -9.59
N ARG A 175 24.67 4.12 -10.86
CA ARG A 175 23.26 3.84 -11.22
C ARG A 175 22.83 2.45 -10.77
N GLU A 176 23.63 1.42 -11.05
CA GLU A 176 23.22 0.02 -10.91
C GLU A 176 23.55 -0.60 -9.54
N ASP A 177 24.59 -0.13 -8.85
CA ASP A 177 25.09 -0.72 -7.60
C ASP A 177 24.74 0.17 -6.39
N PRO A 178 23.85 -0.29 -5.48
CA PRO A 178 23.52 0.43 -4.25
C PRO A 178 24.75 0.82 -3.42
N ALA A 179 25.78 -0.02 -3.34
CA ALA A 179 26.99 0.26 -2.57
C ALA A 179 27.74 1.47 -3.17
N GLN A 180 27.88 1.52 -4.50
CA GLN A 180 28.51 2.65 -5.18
C GLN A 180 27.65 3.91 -5.07
N SER A 181 26.32 3.78 -5.15
CA SER A 181 25.40 4.89 -4.91
C SER A 181 25.62 5.51 -3.53
N ILE A 182 25.69 4.69 -2.47
CA ILE A 182 25.93 5.16 -1.09
C ILE A 182 27.29 5.84 -0.98
N ARG A 183 28.36 5.23 -1.52
CA ARG A 183 29.71 5.82 -1.52
C ARG A 183 29.73 7.17 -2.22
N ALA A 184 29.15 7.26 -3.41
CA ALA A 184 29.05 8.48 -4.21
C ALA A 184 28.29 9.59 -3.46
N GLY A 185 27.13 9.26 -2.89
CA GLY A 185 26.34 10.20 -2.10
C GLY A 185 27.05 10.67 -0.82
N ALA A 186 27.78 9.78 -0.14
CA ALA A 186 28.61 10.12 1.02
C ALA A 186 29.77 11.06 0.64
N ALA A 187 30.47 10.77 -0.46
CA ALA A 187 31.53 11.62 -0.98
C ALA A 187 31.02 13.02 -1.35
N LEU A 188 29.86 13.09 -2.02
CA LEU A 188 29.23 14.36 -2.39
C LEU A 188 28.82 15.19 -1.15
N LEU A 189 28.24 14.55 -0.13
CA LEU A 189 27.93 15.21 1.14
C LEU A 189 29.19 15.75 1.83
N ALA A 190 30.26 14.97 1.88
CA ALA A 190 31.53 15.39 2.46
C ALA A 190 32.13 16.57 1.71
N GLU A 191 32.09 16.56 0.37
CA GLU A 191 32.56 17.66 -0.46
C GLU A 191 31.74 18.94 -0.21
N TYR A 192 30.40 18.84 -0.18
CA TYR A 192 29.54 19.99 0.16
C TYR A 192 29.82 20.54 1.56
N GLN A 193 30.11 19.68 2.53
CA GLN A 193 30.45 20.08 3.89
C GLN A 193 31.81 20.79 3.98
N ARG A 194 32.82 20.29 3.25
CA ARG A 194 34.15 20.92 3.12
C ARG A 194 34.04 22.29 2.46
N GLN A 195 33.29 22.41 1.37
CA GLN A 195 33.07 23.69 0.70
C GLN A 195 32.35 24.70 1.60
N ALA A 196 31.43 24.25 2.46
CA ALA A 196 30.67 25.12 3.34
C ALA A 196 31.43 25.56 4.61
N THR A 197 32.26 24.69 5.19
CA THR A 197 32.82 24.90 6.54
C THR A 197 34.31 24.59 6.68
N GLY A 198 34.95 23.99 5.68
CA GLY A 198 36.36 23.59 5.70
C GLY A 198 36.67 22.41 6.63
N SER A 199 35.67 21.75 7.22
CA SER A 199 35.87 20.63 8.16
C SER A 199 34.76 19.58 8.04
N LEU A 200 35.04 18.35 8.47
CA LEU A 200 34.08 17.24 8.57
C LEU A 200 33.86 16.90 10.05
N PRO A 201 32.89 17.52 10.73
CA PRO A 201 32.69 17.31 12.16
C PRO A 201 31.94 16.01 12.46
N ASP A 202 32.28 15.33 13.56
CA ASP A 202 31.55 14.14 14.03
C ASP A 202 30.10 14.45 14.45
N ASP A 203 29.83 15.69 14.87
CA ASP A 203 28.51 16.14 15.31
C ASP A 203 27.52 16.24 14.12
N PRO A 204 26.49 15.37 14.05
CA PRO A 204 25.49 15.38 12.99
C PRO A 204 24.81 16.75 12.82
N GLY A 205 24.64 17.52 13.90
CA GLY A 205 23.98 18.82 13.89
C GLY A 205 24.70 19.86 13.02
N LYS A 206 26.01 19.72 12.81
CA LYS A 206 26.83 20.67 12.02
C LYS A 206 26.79 20.42 10.51
N TRP A 207 26.15 19.35 10.06
CA TRP A 207 26.03 18.97 8.64
C TRP A 207 24.90 19.70 7.89
N TYR A 208 24.19 20.61 8.57
CA TYR A 208 23.08 21.35 7.97
C TYR A 208 23.38 21.99 6.61
N PRO A 209 24.54 22.64 6.37
CA PRO A 209 24.83 23.26 5.08
C PRO A 209 24.95 22.26 3.93
N ALA A 210 25.63 21.13 4.16
CA ALA A 210 25.76 20.07 3.17
C ALA A 210 24.41 19.42 2.85
N VAL A 211 23.63 19.10 3.89
CA VAL A 211 22.28 18.54 3.74
C VAL A 211 21.37 19.48 2.95
N ALA A 212 21.37 20.79 3.28
CA ALA A 212 20.55 21.76 2.58
C ALA A 212 20.94 21.87 1.10
N ARG A 213 22.24 21.86 0.78
CA ARG A 213 22.75 21.89 -0.60
C ARG A 213 22.42 20.60 -1.37
N TYR A 214 22.46 19.44 -0.71
CA TYR A 214 22.17 18.14 -1.32
C TYR A 214 20.79 18.07 -1.99
N SER A 215 19.82 18.86 -1.49
CA SER A 215 18.48 18.96 -2.09
C SER A 215 18.46 19.47 -3.54
N GLN A 216 19.52 20.15 -3.99
CA GLN A 216 19.56 20.87 -5.28
C GLN A 216 18.40 21.87 -5.48
N ALA A 217 17.71 22.28 -4.40
CA ALA A 217 16.64 23.25 -4.49
C ALA A 217 17.20 24.60 -4.99
N PRO A 218 16.57 25.23 -5.99
CA PRO A 218 17.05 26.49 -6.56
C PRO A 218 16.85 27.67 -5.60
N ASP A 219 16.08 27.50 -4.53
CA ASP A 219 15.76 28.52 -3.55
C ASP A 219 16.01 28.07 -2.11
N ARG A 220 16.16 29.05 -1.22
CA ARG A 220 16.44 28.82 0.20
C ARG A 220 15.33 28.07 0.93
N LYS A 221 14.08 28.29 0.57
CA LYS A 221 12.93 27.71 1.27
C LYS A 221 12.85 26.20 0.98
N GLY A 222 13.09 25.79 -0.27
CA GLY A 222 13.22 24.38 -0.65
C GLY A 222 14.38 23.68 0.09
N ALA A 223 15.57 24.28 0.07
CA ALA A 223 16.75 23.72 0.75
C ALA A 223 16.54 23.58 2.28
N GLN A 224 15.88 24.58 2.90
CA GLN A 224 15.50 24.54 4.32
C GLN A 224 14.47 23.45 4.62
N LEU A 225 13.49 23.24 3.73
CA LEU A 225 12.46 22.23 3.88
C LEU A 225 13.06 20.81 3.86
N PHE A 226 13.92 20.53 2.86
CA PHE A 226 14.61 19.24 2.78
C PHE A 226 15.46 18.98 4.03
N ALA A 227 16.30 19.94 4.41
CA ALA A 227 17.14 19.81 5.61
C ALA A 227 16.29 19.60 6.87
N LYS A 228 15.19 20.33 7.04
CA LYS A 228 14.27 20.14 8.16
C LYS A 228 13.79 18.69 8.25
N ARG A 229 13.37 18.08 7.14
CA ARG A 229 12.88 16.69 7.11
C ARG A 229 13.99 15.67 7.39
N VAL A 230 15.20 15.88 6.88
CA VAL A 230 16.38 15.04 7.19
C VAL A 230 16.68 15.06 8.70
N PHE A 231 16.75 16.24 9.32
CA PHE A 231 16.99 16.34 10.76
C PHE A 231 15.79 15.89 11.61
N GLU A 232 14.59 15.82 11.05
CA GLU A 232 13.46 15.16 11.69
C GLU A 232 13.65 13.65 11.74
N SER A 233 14.03 13.00 10.62
CA SER A 233 14.36 11.56 10.59
C SER A 233 15.46 11.18 11.59
N ILE A 234 16.50 12.00 11.72
CA ILE A 234 17.56 11.75 12.71
C ILE A 234 16.99 11.77 14.13
N ARG A 235 16.13 12.74 14.46
CA ARG A 235 15.57 12.90 15.81
C ARG A 235 14.55 11.84 16.17
N THR A 236 13.72 11.42 15.20
CA THR A 236 12.63 10.46 15.44
C THR A 236 13.01 9.02 15.13
N GLY A 237 14.10 8.81 14.39
CA GLY A 237 14.46 7.53 13.81
C GLY A 237 13.56 7.15 12.63
N GLU A 238 14.00 6.17 11.86
CA GLU A 238 13.26 5.59 10.72
C GLU A 238 13.48 4.07 10.70
N ARG A 239 12.47 3.31 10.24
CA ARG A 239 12.57 1.86 10.05
C ARG A 239 11.78 1.44 8.82
N ARG A 240 12.37 0.60 7.99
CA ARG A 240 11.73 0.13 6.75
C ARG A 240 12.21 -1.26 6.37
N ILE A 241 11.33 -2.00 5.70
CA ILE A 241 11.71 -3.13 4.83
C ILE A 241 11.57 -2.63 3.40
N THR A 242 12.67 -2.58 2.65
CA THR A 242 12.69 -2.16 1.25
C THR A 242 11.96 -3.16 0.36
N ASN A 243 11.68 -2.79 -0.89
CA ASN A 243 10.89 -3.62 -1.81
C ASN A 243 11.54 -4.98 -2.11
N ASP A 244 12.87 -5.03 -2.13
CA ASP A 244 13.70 -6.23 -2.27
C ASP A 244 13.86 -7.02 -0.95
N GLY A 245 13.30 -6.52 0.16
CA GLY A 245 13.20 -7.23 1.44
C GLY A 245 14.32 -6.92 2.44
N GLN A 246 15.18 -5.93 2.18
CA GLN A 246 16.21 -5.53 3.14
C GLN A 246 15.61 -4.74 4.30
N GLN A 247 16.10 -5.00 5.52
CA GLN A 247 15.60 -4.35 6.73
C GLN A 247 16.59 -3.29 7.21
N LEU A 248 16.19 -2.02 7.22
CA LEU A 248 17.01 -0.90 7.65
C LEU A 248 16.41 -0.19 8.86
N SER A 249 17.29 0.31 9.73
CA SER A 249 16.91 1.09 10.91
C SER A 249 17.86 2.24 11.14
N LEU A 250 17.34 3.46 11.10
CA LEU A 250 17.97 4.67 11.63
C LEU A 250 17.52 4.84 13.10
N PRO A 251 18.39 4.69 14.10
CA PRO A 251 18.04 4.94 15.49
C PRO A 251 17.67 6.42 15.71
N ALA A 252 16.68 6.65 16.57
CA ALA A 252 16.29 7.99 16.97
C ALA A 252 17.37 8.63 17.86
N ASP A 253 17.80 9.85 17.53
CA ASP A 253 18.64 10.69 18.36
C ASP A 253 18.01 12.08 18.57
N PRO A 254 17.14 12.24 19.57
CA PRO A 254 16.45 13.50 19.83
C PRO A 254 17.40 14.62 20.32
N SER A 255 18.67 14.33 20.61
CA SER A 255 19.65 15.32 21.05
C SER A 255 20.24 16.15 19.92
N VAL A 256 20.17 15.65 18.68
CA VAL A 256 20.70 16.33 17.49
C VAL A 256 19.92 17.60 17.21
N LYS A 257 20.64 18.74 17.17
CA LYS A 257 20.09 20.05 16.81
C LYS A 257 20.82 20.61 15.59
N PRO A 258 20.11 20.95 14.50
CA PRO A 258 20.75 21.50 13.31
C PRO A 258 21.35 22.90 13.61
N VAL A 259 22.64 23.05 13.35
CA VAL A 259 23.34 24.33 13.43
C VAL A 259 23.14 25.07 12.11
N GLN A 260 22.09 25.88 12.05
CA GLN A 260 21.79 26.66 10.85
C GLN A 260 22.88 27.72 10.61
N SER A 261 23.55 27.65 9.46
CA SER A 261 24.49 28.67 8.99
C SER A 261 24.06 29.20 7.61
N LYS A 262 24.73 30.25 7.12
CA LYS A 262 24.45 30.81 5.79
C LYS A 262 24.91 29.80 4.72
N VAL A 263 23.97 29.06 4.15
CA VAL A 263 24.19 28.23 2.97
C VAL A 263 24.34 29.17 1.75
N PRO A 264 25.44 29.10 0.98
CA PRO A 264 25.51 29.73 -0.34
C PRO A 264 24.56 28.96 -1.25
N LEU A 265 23.45 29.60 -1.64
CA LEU A 265 22.52 29.07 -2.63
C LEU A 265 22.55 30.00 -3.84
N ALA A 266 22.29 29.46 -5.03
CA ALA A 266 22.15 30.27 -6.24
C ALA A 266 21.07 31.36 -6.00
N MET A 267 21.40 32.61 -6.34
CA MET A 267 20.48 33.73 -6.14
C MET A 267 19.33 33.64 -7.14
N THR A 268 18.09 33.53 -6.64
CA THR A 268 16.91 33.71 -7.48
C THR A 268 16.48 35.18 -7.49
N SER A 269 16.23 35.69 -8.69
CA SER A 269 15.70 37.04 -8.91
C SER A 269 14.28 37.12 -8.37
N ALA A 270 14.03 38.08 -7.47
CA ALA A 270 12.68 38.36 -6.99
C ALA A 270 11.79 38.89 -8.13
N SER A 271 10.64 38.27 -8.34
CA SER A 271 9.62 38.80 -9.26
C SER A 271 8.98 40.06 -8.64
N THR A 272 8.84 41.11 -9.44
CA THR A 272 8.32 42.43 -9.05
C THR A 272 6.82 42.60 -9.26
N THR A 273 6.09 41.52 -9.60
CA THR A 273 4.63 41.57 -9.82
C THR A 273 3.85 41.25 -8.54
N ALA A 274 2.76 41.98 -8.31
CA ALA A 274 1.82 41.70 -7.23
C ALA A 274 1.01 40.43 -7.57
N VAL A 275 1.52 39.27 -7.13
CA VAL A 275 0.86 37.97 -7.29
C VAL A 275 0.15 37.61 -5.97
N PRO A 276 -1.03 36.96 -5.99
CA PRO A 276 -1.66 36.47 -4.76
C PRO A 276 -0.72 35.62 -3.92
N THR A 277 -0.87 35.69 -2.60
CA THR A 277 -0.15 34.77 -1.70
C THR A 277 -0.71 33.36 -1.88
N PRO A 278 0.13 32.34 -2.10
CA PRO A 278 -0.35 30.97 -2.25
C PRO A 278 -1.01 30.45 -0.98
N ASP A 279 -2.15 29.78 -1.12
CA ASP A 279 -2.92 29.13 -0.06
C ASP A 279 -2.34 27.76 0.28
N CYS A 280 -1.27 27.75 1.08
CA CYS A 280 -0.57 26.55 1.46
C CYS A 280 -0.18 26.54 2.96
N PRO A 281 0.09 25.37 3.56
CA PRO A 281 0.43 25.29 4.97
C PRO A 281 1.76 25.99 5.29
N ALA A 282 1.85 26.50 6.52
CA ALA A 282 3.06 27.13 7.02
C ALA A 282 4.25 26.15 6.98
N GLY A 283 5.38 26.61 6.40
CA GLY A 283 6.62 25.83 6.31
C GLY A 283 6.76 24.98 5.04
N LEU A 284 5.74 24.89 4.19
CA LEU A 284 5.86 24.29 2.86
C LEU A 284 6.45 25.30 1.87
N ASN A 285 7.31 24.85 0.94
CA ASN A 285 7.82 25.71 -0.13
C ASN A 285 6.72 25.91 -1.18
N CYS A 286 6.25 27.14 -1.33
CA CYS A 286 5.15 27.45 -2.22
C CYS A 286 5.38 28.77 -2.92
N ASP A 287 5.01 28.83 -4.20
CA ASP A 287 4.87 30.05 -4.98
C ASP A 287 3.50 30.09 -5.67
N PHE A 288 3.21 31.20 -6.34
CA PHE A 288 2.01 31.36 -7.14
C PHE A 288 2.43 31.75 -8.55
N ARG A 289 2.00 30.97 -9.55
CA ARG A 289 2.22 31.24 -10.97
C ARG A 289 0.87 31.10 -11.67
N PRO A 290 0.20 32.19 -12.05
CA PRO A 290 -1.19 32.11 -12.50
C PRO A 290 -1.37 31.29 -13.77
N ALA A 291 -2.45 30.50 -13.83
CA ALA A 291 -2.96 29.96 -15.09
C ALA A 291 -3.53 31.11 -15.95
N ALA A 292 -3.54 30.95 -17.26
CA ALA A 292 -4.01 32.01 -18.16
C ALA A 292 -5.53 32.18 -18.09
N TYR A 293 -5.99 33.36 -17.68
CA TYR A 293 -7.38 33.80 -17.80
C TYR A 293 -7.43 34.98 -18.76
N LYS A 294 -7.75 34.68 -20.01
CA LYS A 294 -7.71 35.66 -21.09
C LYS A 294 -8.78 35.35 -22.11
N GLN A 295 -9.41 36.39 -22.63
CA GLN A 295 -10.31 36.31 -23.76
C GLN A 295 -9.57 35.82 -25.01
N ASN A 296 -10.16 34.84 -25.69
CA ASN A 296 -9.65 34.30 -26.94
C ASN A 296 -10.40 34.95 -28.13
N SER A 297 -11.42 34.29 -28.70
CA SER A 297 -12.12 34.79 -29.90
C SER A 297 -13.32 35.71 -29.63
N GLY A 298 -13.91 35.64 -28.43
CA GLY A 298 -15.11 36.40 -28.06
C GLY A 298 -15.32 36.48 -26.54
N PRO A 299 -16.29 37.28 -26.04
CA PRO A 299 -16.50 37.46 -24.60
C PRO A 299 -16.99 36.19 -23.89
N ASP A 300 -17.56 35.23 -24.61
CA ASP A 300 -17.95 33.89 -24.13
C ASP A 300 -16.84 32.83 -24.28
N ASP A 301 -15.67 33.23 -24.79
CA ASP A 301 -14.52 32.36 -25.06
C ASP A 301 -13.27 32.87 -24.33
N TRP A 302 -12.89 32.16 -23.28
CA TRP A 302 -11.66 32.41 -22.51
C TRP A 302 -10.98 31.11 -22.08
N GLY A 303 -9.71 31.25 -21.71
CA GLY A 303 -8.88 30.12 -21.30
C GLY A 303 -9.02 29.68 -19.85
N ASN A 304 -8.87 28.36 -19.70
CA ASN A 304 -8.32 27.57 -18.60
C ASN A 304 -9.08 27.48 -17.27
N TYR A 305 -9.89 28.45 -16.83
CA TYR A 305 -10.68 28.30 -15.60
C TYR A 305 -11.87 29.27 -15.55
N ASN A 306 -12.77 29.12 -14.57
CA ASN A 306 -13.84 30.10 -14.30
C ASN A 306 -13.58 30.89 -13.03
N ILE A 307 -13.78 32.21 -13.08
CA ILE A 307 -13.91 33.01 -11.87
C ILE A 307 -15.18 32.56 -11.14
N ALA A 308 -15.03 32.20 -9.87
CA ALA A 308 -16.11 31.78 -9.01
C ALA A 308 -15.91 32.36 -7.59
N SER A 309 -16.58 31.79 -6.59
CA SER A 309 -16.45 32.23 -5.20
C SER A 309 -16.56 31.07 -4.23
N ARG A 310 -15.99 29.91 -4.56
CA ARG A 310 -16.10 28.68 -3.78
C ARG A 310 -15.43 28.80 -2.39
N PRO A 311 -16.03 28.23 -1.33
CA PRO A 311 -17.39 27.68 -1.26
C PRO A 311 -18.49 28.75 -1.03
N ALA A 312 -18.12 30.01 -0.76
CA ALA A 312 -19.05 31.10 -0.43
C ALA A 312 -20.13 31.39 -1.50
N GLY A 313 -19.87 31.04 -2.76
CA GLY A 313 -20.78 31.15 -3.90
C GLY A 313 -21.81 30.01 -4.01
N GLY A 314 -21.92 29.15 -2.99
CA GLY A 314 -22.99 28.16 -2.86
C GLY A 314 -22.68 26.76 -3.39
N HIS A 315 -21.54 26.55 -4.07
CA HIS A 315 -21.05 25.22 -4.43
C HIS A 315 -19.80 24.88 -3.62
N ASP A 316 -19.85 23.73 -2.95
CA ASP A 316 -18.84 23.21 -2.03
C ASP A 316 -17.61 22.64 -2.74
N ILE A 317 -16.52 22.47 -1.98
CA ILE A 317 -15.32 21.75 -2.41
C ILE A 317 -15.29 20.44 -1.62
N ARG A 318 -15.53 19.32 -2.30
CA ARG A 318 -15.73 17.99 -1.71
C ARG A 318 -14.58 17.03 -1.98
N TYR A 319 -13.84 17.25 -3.07
CA TYR A 319 -12.81 16.32 -3.53
C TYR A 319 -11.46 17.01 -3.73
N ILE A 320 -10.40 16.23 -3.64
CA ILE A 320 -9.08 16.62 -4.12
C ILE A 320 -8.67 15.57 -5.15
N ALA A 321 -8.42 16.01 -6.39
CA ALA A 321 -8.02 15.14 -7.48
C ALA A 321 -6.50 15.15 -7.63
N ILE A 322 -5.91 13.97 -7.57
CA ILE A 322 -4.48 13.71 -7.76
C ILE A 322 -4.28 13.34 -9.21
N HIS A 323 -3.40 14.10 -9.84
CA HIS A 323 -3.01 13.94 -11.23
C HIS A 323 -1.51 13.70 -11.32
N ASP A 324 -1.08 13.07 -12.41
CA ASP A 324 0.26 13.27 -12.93
C ASP A 324 0.19 14.07 -14.23
N THR A 325 1.27 14.78 -14.55
CA THR A 325 1.27 15.71 -15.67
C THR A 325 1.48 15.06 -17.04
N GLU A 326 1.82 13.77 -17.11
CA GLU A 326 2.38 13.10 -18.30
C GLU A 326 3.48 13.94 -19.00
N GLY A 327 4.37 14.53 -18.21
CA GLY A 327 5.31 15.55 -18.69
C GLY A 327 6.19 16.18 -17.63
N SER A 328 6.99 17.16 -18.03
CA SER A 328 7.82 17.95 -17.12
C SER A 328 7.04 19.08 -16.45
N TYR A 329 7.55 19.56 -15.32
CA TYR A 329 7.00 20.70 -14.60
C TYR A 329 6.91 21.96 -15.49
N ASP A 330 7.98 22.31 -16.21
CA ASP A 330 7.99 23.51 -17.05
C ASP A 330 7.11 23.38 -18.30
N GLY A 331 7.01 22.17 -18.88
CA GLY A 331 6.11 21.89 -19.99
C GLY A 331 4.65 22.07 -19.59
N SER A 332 4.27 21.51 -18.45
CA SER A 332 2.91 21.59 -17.90
C SER A 332 2.55 23.02 -17.47
N LEU A 333 3.50 23.74 -16.89
CA LEU A 333 3.34 25.17 -16.58
C LEU A 333 3.06 25.98 -17.86
N ALA A 334 3.75 25.68 -18.97
CA ALA A 334 3.52 26.34 -20.26
C ALA A 334 2.13 26.03 -20.84
N VAL A 335 1.63 24.80 -20.66
CA VAL A 335 0.25 24.42 -21.05
C VAL A 335 -0.78 25.26 -20.28
N PHE A 336 -0.65 25.36 -18.95
CA PHE A 336 -1.61 26.07 -18.12
C PHE A 336 -1.52 27.60 -18.24
N GLN A 337 -0.37 28.14 -18.67
CA GLN A 337 -0.17 29.57 -18.98
C GLN A 337 -0.61 29.96 -20.39
N ASN A 338 -1.18 29.05 -21.17
CA ASN A 338 -1.68 29.30 -22.51
C ASN A 338 -3.20 29.18 -22.57
N SER A 339 -3.89 30.29 -22.83
CA SER A 339 -5.37 30.32 -22.82
C SER A 339 -6.04 29.50 -23.93
N ASN A 340 -5.28 29.00 -24.91
CA ASN A 340 -5.81 28.17 -26.00
C ASN A 340 -5.83 26.66 -25.65
N THR A 341 -5.33 26.25 -24.49
CA THR A 341 -5.27 24.83 -24.09
C THR A 341 -6.54 24.37 -23.36
N TYR A 342 -7.29 25.31 -22.77
CA TYR A 342 -8.52 25.04 -22.01
C TYR A 342 -8.32 24.00 -20.91
N ALA A 343 -7.16 24.07 -20.26
CA ALA A 343 -6.76 23.21 -19.16
C ALA A 343 -6.00 24.01 -18.11
N SER A 344 -6.21 23.69 -16.84
CA SER A 344 -5.46 24.20 -15.70
C SER A 344 -5.55 23.22 -14.54
N ALA A 345 -4.73 23.46 -13.52
CA ALA A 345 -4.91 22.87 -12.20
C ALA A 345 -4.88 23.95 -11.12
N HIS A 346 -5.27 23.61 -9.89
CA HIS A 346 -5.11 24.54 -8.78
C HIS A 346 -3.67 24.56 -8.30
N TYR A 347 -3.02 23.40 -8.25
CA TYR A 347 -1.64 23.26 -7.81
C TYR A 347 -0.84 22.34 -8.72
N MET A 348 0.47 22.58 -8.76
CA MET A 348 1.47 21.66 -9.31
C MET A 348 2.52 21.34 -8.24
N VAL A 349 3.07 20.12 -8.26
CA VAL A 349 4.13 19.67 -7.36
C VAL A 349 5.32 19.19 -8.17
N ARG A 350 6.44 19.91 -8.05
CA ARG A 350 7.69 19.60 -8.74
C ARG A 350 8.38 18.41 -8.08
N ALA A 351 8.87 17.45 -8.87
CA ALA A 351 9.44 16.20 -8.36
C ALA A 351 10.83 16.38 -7.73
N SER A 352 11.65 17.30 -8.23
CA SER A 352 13.04 17.47 -7.75
C SER A 352 13.16 17.97 -6.31
N ASP A 353 12.26 18.84 -5.86
CA ASP A 353 12.37 19.50 -4.55
C ASP A 353 11.04 19.63 -3.78
N GLY A 354 9.94 19.16 -4.36
CA GLY A 354 8.62 19.27 -3.75
C GLY A 354 8.05 20.69 -3.74
N LEU A 355 8.54 21.62 -4.57
CA LEU A 355 7.92 22.94 -4.72
C LEU A 355 6.43 22.78 -5.09
N VAL A 356 5.57 23.45 -4.31
CA VAL A 356 4.13 23.55 -4.58
C VAL A 356 3.80 24.88 -5.24
N THR A 357 3.37 24.84 -6.48
CA THR A 357 3.00 26.04 -7.24
C THR A 357 1.50 26.14 -7.35
N GLN A 358 0.90 27.16 -6.75
CA GLN A 358 -0.52 27.45 -6.95
C GLN A 358 -0.73 28.21 -8.26
N MET A 359 -1.67 27.75 -9.07
CA MET A 359 -1.97 28.31 -10.40
C MET A 359 -3.36 28.93 -10.50
N VAL A 360 -4.35 28.32 -9.86
CA VAL A 360 -5.72 28.84 -9.76
C VAL A 360 -6.06 28.97 -8.27
N GLU A 361 -6.57 30.14 -7.87
CA GLU A 361 -7.07 30.33 -6.50
C GLU A 361 -8.21 29.34 -6.21
N ASN A 362 -8.23 28.73 -5.01
CA ASN A 362 -9.23 27.70 -4.64
C ASN A 362 -10.69 28.17 -4.78
N LYS A 363 -10.95 29.48 -4.69
CA LYS A 363 -12.29 30.06 -4.88
C LYS A 363 -12.80 29.99 -6.34
N ASN A 364 -11.88 29.84 -7.29
CA ASN A 364 -12.15 29.74 -8.72
C ASN A 364 -12.21 28.27 -9.14
N GLU A 365 -12.86 27.95 -10.26
CA GLU A 365 -13.02 26.59 -10.78
C GLU A 365 -11.97 26.32 -11.86
N ALA A 366 -10.92 25.57 -11.52
CA ALA A 366 -9.95 25.10 -12.51
C ALA A 366 -10.56 24.03 -13.45
N TRP A 367 -10.03 23.94 -14.67
CA TRP A 367 -10.43 22.95 -15.66
C TRP A 367 -9.36 21.86 -15.75
N HIS A 368 -9.43 20.86 -14.86
CA HIS A 368 -8.39 19.83 -14.74
C HIS A 368 -8.88 18.43 -15.12
N ALA A 369 -10.18 18.13 -14.96
CA ALA A 369 -10.67 16.76 -14.98
C ALA A 369 -11.51 16.36 -16.20
N GLY A 370 -11.83 17.29 -17.12
CA GLY A 370 -12.76 17.00 -18.23
C GLY A 370 -14.18 16.62 -17.79
N ASN A 371 -14.54 16.89 -16.52
CA ASN A 371 -15.84 16.64 -15.94
C ASN A 371 -16.29 17.86 -15.14
N LYS A 372 -17.27 18.62 -15.66
CA LYS A 372 -17.76 19.85 -15.03
C LYS A 372 -18.23 19.65 -13.59
N THR A 373 -18.93 18.56 -13.30
CA THR A 373 -19.39 18.26 -11.94
C THR A 373 -18.19 18.14 -10.99
N LEU A 374 -17.12 17.45 -11.37
CA LEU A 374 -15.95 17.37 -10.48
C LEU A 374 -15.08 18.63 -10.49
N ASN A 375 -14.87 19.30 -11.62
CA ASN A 375 -14.16 20.59 -11.66
C ASN A 375 -14.79 21.60 -10.70
N MET A 376 -16.12 21.69 -10.66
CA MET A 376 -16.86 22.56 -9.73
C MET A 376 -16.60 22.22 -8.26
N HIS A 377 -16.43 20.94 -7.93
CA HIS A 377 -16.45 20.43 -6.56
C HIS A 377 -15.12 19.86 -6.09
N SER A 378 -14.03 20.14 -6.81
CA SER A 378 -12.72 19.62 -6.46
C SER A 378 -11.58 20.63 -6.59
N ILE A 379 -10.45 20.25 -5.99
CA ILE A 379 -9.15 20.88 -6.19
C ILE A 379 -8.25 19.87 -6.91
N GLY A 380 -7.93 20.13 -8.19
CA GLY A 380 -6.89 19.39 -8.92
C GLY A 380 -5.46 19.76 -8.52
N ILE A 381 -4.64 18.73 -8.25
CA ILE A 381 -3.22 18.82 -7.92
C ILE A 381 -2.43 17.94 -8.90
N GLU A 382 -1.57 18.57 -9.67
CA GLU A 382 -0.72 17.96 -10.69
C GLU A 382 0.66 17.59 -10.13
N HIS A 383 1.11 16.37 -10.39
CA HIS A 383 2.42 15.90 -9.97
C HIS A 383 3.29 15.71 -11.20
N GLU A 384 4.45 16.38 -11.24
CA GLU A 384 5.42 16.15 -12.30
C GLU A 384 5.78 14.66 -12.39
N GLY A 385 5.46 14.04 -13.52
CA GLY A 385 5.58 12.59 -13.69
C GLY A 385 4.84 12.06 -14.90
N TYR A 386 4.73 10.73 -14.92
CA TYR A 386 4.13 9.92 -15.99
C TYR A 386 3.45 8.70 -15.37
N ALA A 387 2.28 8.29 -15.88
CA ALA A 387 1.60 7.11 -15.40
C ALA A 387 2.41 5.83 -15.69
N ILE A 388 3.02 5.74 -16.88
CA ILE A 388 3.97 4.68 -17.27
C ILE A 388 5.08 5.26 -18.17
N LYS A 389 6.31 5.27 -17.64
CA LYS A 389 7.55 5.44 -18.39
C LYS A 389 8.58 4.43 -17.87
N GLU A 390 9.58 4.06 -18.66
CA GLU A 390 10.64 3.16 -18.19
C GLU A 390 11.30 3.75 -16.92
N GLY A 391 11.30 2.97 -15.84
CA GLY A 391 11.79 3.37 -14.53
C GLY A 391 10.90 4.29 -13.69
N SER A 392 9.74 4.73 -14.18
CA SER A 392 8.96 5.78 -13.53
C SER A 392 8.54 5.46 -12.08
N TRP A 393 9.16 6.14 -11.13
CA TRP A 393 8.70 6.28 -9.75
C TRP A 393 8.66 7.76 -9.34
N TYR A 394 7.73 8.09 -8.44
CA TYR A 394 7.53 9.43 -7.90
C TYR A 394 8.39 9.65 -6.65
N THR A 395 9.00 10.84 -6.54
CA THR A 395 10.00 11.11 -5.51
C THR A 395 9.37 11.36 -4.13
N GLU A 396 10.11 11.06 -3.05
CA GLU A 396 9.64 11.30 -1.69
C GLU A 396 9.35 12.79 -1.40
N PRO A 397 10.19 13.76 -1.84
CA PRO A 397 9.87 15.19 -1.70
C PRO A 397 8.52 15.59 -2.29
N GLN A 398 8.12 14.95 -3.40
CA GLN A 398 6.84 15.18 -4.06
C GLN A 398 5.68 14.63 -3.23
N TYR A 399 5.75 13.37 -2.79
CA TYR A 399 4.74 12.74 -1.93
C TYR A 399 4.51 13.54 -0.64
N GLU A 400 5.59 13.89 0.07
CA GLU A 400 5.50 14.59 1.36
C GLU A 400 4.92 16.01 1.23
N SER A 401 5.31 16.73 0.18
CA SER A 401 4.85 18.11 -0.06
C SER A 401 3.39 18.13 -0.49
N SER A 402 3.01 17.20 -1.36
CA SER A 402 1.62 16.99 -1.76
C SER A 402 0.76 16.57 -0.57
N ALA A 403 1.18 15.59 0.22
CA ALA A 403 0.44 15.13 1.40
C ALA A 403 0.25 16.25 2.44
N ALA A 404 1.26 17.10 2.65
CA ALA A 404 1.14 18.27 3.52
C ALA A 404 0.12 19.28 2.99
N LEU A 405 0.13 19.55 1.69
CA LEU A 405 -0.87 20.41 1.03
C LEU A 405 -2.28 19.82 1.15
N VAL A 406 -2.47 18.55 0.81
CA VAL A 406 -3.76 17.89 0.88
C VAL A 406 -4.32 17.90 2.29
N LYS A 407 -3.51 17.62 3.31
CA LYS A 407 -3.94 17.71 4.72
C LYS A 407 -4.41 19.11 5.11
N HIS A 408 -3.72 20.16 4.63
CA HIS A 408 -4.13 21.56 4.85
C HIS A 408 -5.45 21.89 4.16
N LEU A 409 -5.58 21.53 2.88
CA LEU A 409 -6.79 21.79 2.10
C LEU A 409 -7.99 21.00 2.64
N ALA A 410 -7.77 19.74 3.01
CA ALA A 410 -8.80 18.89 3.60
C ALA A 410 -9.32 19.46 4.92
N ALA A 411 -8.43 19.90 5.81
CA ALA A 411 -8.83 20.55 7.04
C ALA A 411 -9.56 21.89 6.79
N LYS A 412 -9.17 22.63 5.75
CA LYS A 412 -9.78 23.93 5.41
C LYS A 412 -11.20 23.80 4.86
N TYR A 413 -11.46 22.77 4.06
CA TYR A 413 -12.73 22.58 3.36
C TYR A 413 -13.58 21.43 3.93
N ASP A 414 -13.18 20.85 5.07
CA ASP A 414 -13.84 19.71 5.73
C ASP A 414 -13.96 18.49 4.80
N ILE A 415 -12.88 18.21 4.06
CA ILE A 415 -12.81 17.06 3.15
C ILE A 415 -12.28 15.86 3.94
N PRO A 416 -13.01 14.73 3.99
CA PRO A 416 -12.52 13.52 4.63
C PRO A 416 -11.20 13.03 4.02
N LEU A 417 -10.24 12.64 4.86
CA LEU A 417 -9.00 12.01 4.42
C LEU A 417 -9.23 10.51 4.19
N ASP A 418 -9.93 10.20 3.11
CA ASP A 418 -10.16 8.85 2.60
C ASP A 418 -10.05 8.81 1.06
N ARG A 419 -10.19 7.63 0.46
CA ARG A 419 -10.09 7.47 -1.00
C ARG A 419 -11.42 7.69 -1.72
N GLU A 420 -12.47 8.02 -0.99
CA GLU A 420 -13.74 8.45 -1.57
C GLU A 420 -13.74 9.96 -1.85
N HIS A 421 -12.82 10.71 -1.21
CA HIS A 421 -12.69 12.16 -1.37
C HIS A 421 -11.32 12.63 -1.89
N ILE A 422 -10.23 11.92 -1.55
CA ILE A 422 -8.94 12.09 -2.21
C ILE A 422 -8.89 11.08 -3.34
N ILE A 423 -9.02 11.52 -4.59
CA ILE A 423 -9.29 10.66 -5.76
C ILE A 423 -8.18 10.80 -6.82
N GLY A 424 -7.93 9.76 -7.61
CA GLY A 424 -7.12 9.87 -8.82
C GLY A 424 -7.96 10.38 -9.99
N HIS A 425 -7.32 10.98 -11.00
CA HIS A 425 -8.00 11.37 -12.23
C HIS A 425 -8.58 10.17 -12.98
N ASP A 426 -7.91 9.04 -12.90
CA ASP A 426 -8.34 7.74 -13.41
C ASP A 426 -9.69 7.28 -12.83
N GLU A 427 -10.08 7.75 -11.65
CA GLU A 427 -11.36 7.45 -11.00
C GLU A 427 -12.49 8.39 -11.42
N ILE A 428 -12.21 9.46 -12.18
CA ILE A 428 -13.21 10.45 -12.61
C ILE A 428 -14.01 9.92 -13.82
N PRO A 429 -15.35 9.85 -13.78
CA PRO A 429 -16.13 9.30 -14.90
C PRO A 429 -16.23 10.23 -16.09
N GLY A 430 -16.45 9.62 -17.26
CA GLY A 430 -16.87 10.37 -18.44
C GLY A 430 -18.31 10.83 -18.32
N VAL A 431 -18.57 12.06 -18.74
CA VAL A 431 -19.86 12.75 -18.54
C VAL A 431 -21.02 12.18 -19.37
N LEU A 432 -20.71 11.56 -20.52
CA LEU A 432 -21.66 11.03 -21.51
C LEU A 432 -21.07 9.77 -22.16
N ASP A 433 -21.92 8.95 -22.78
CA ASP A 433 -21.52 7.71 -23.47
C ASP A 433 -20.32 7.88 -24.41
N THR A 434 -20.32 8.97 -25.19
CA THR A 434 -19.27 9.29 -26.17
C THR A 434 -17.93 9.71 -25.54
N LYS A 435 -17.93 10.07 -24.25
CA LYS A 435 -16.79 10.62 -23.53
C LYS A 435 -16.16 9.65 -22.54
N VAL A 436 -16.77 8.49 -22.28
CA VAL A 436 -16.23 7.49 -21.32
C VAL A 436 -14.88 6.94 -21.76
N ARG A 437 -14.72 6.61 -23.04
CA ARG A 437 -13.48 6.00 -23.57
C ARG A 437 -12.27 6.93 -23.52
N ALA A 438 -12.49 8.23 -23.68
CA ALA A 438 -11.43 9.24 -23.76
C ALA A 438 -10.99 9.78 -22.39
N GLN A 439 -11.52 9.24 -21.30
CA GLN A 439 -11.12 9.66 -19.96
C GLN A 439 -9.70 9.25 -19.65
N HIS A 440 -9.07 10.09 -18.82
CA HIS A 440 -7.70 9.94 -18.38
C HIS A 440 -7.51 8.80 -17.38
N TRP A 441 -6.25 8.42 -17.17
CA TRP A 441 -5.85 7.27 -16.39
C TRP A 441 -4.62 7.54 -15.47
N ASP A 442 -4.21 8.80 -15.33
CA ASP A 442 -3.25 9.27 -14.33
C ASP A 442 -3.87 9.25 -12.91
N PRO A 443 -3.09 9.09 -11.83
CA PRO A 443 -1.62 9.05 -11.76
C PRO A 443 -1.00 7.68 -12.10
N GLY A 444 -1.82 6.74 -12.60
CA GLY A 444 -1.34 5.46 -13.11
C GLY A 444 -1.06 4.37 -12.06
N PRO A 445 -0.53 3.23 -12.53
CA PRO A 445 -0.31 2.04 -11.71
C PRO A 445 0.81 2.19 -10.66
N PHE A 446 1.70 3.18 -10.81
CA PHE A 446 2.92 3.32 -10.00
C PHE A 446 2.85 4.43 -8.94
N TRP A 447 1.70 5.09 -8.81
CA TRP A 447 1.43 5.97 -7.67
C TRP A 447 1.09 5.15 -6.42
N ASP A 448 1.95 5.19 -5.40
CA ASP A 448 1.80 4.45 -4.15
C ASP A 448 0.75 5.12 -3.23
N TRP A 449 -0.52 4.80 -3.50
CA TRP A 449 -1.64 5.26 -2.68
C TRP A 449 -1.52 4.87 -1.21
N ASN A 450 -0.91 3.72 -0.87
CA ASN A 450 -0.79 3.30 0.52
C ASN A 450 0.17 4.22 1.28
N HIS A 451 1.32 4.55 0.68
CA HIS A 451 2.27 5.50 1.24
C HIS A 451 1.69 6.91 1.31
N TYR A 452 1.10 7.38 0.21
CA TYR A 452 0.54 8.72 0.14
C TYR A 452 -0.53 8.97 1.21
N MET A 453 -1.45 8.02 1.38
CA MET A 453 -2.46 8.08 2.43
C MET A 453 -1.84 7.97 3.84
N SER A 454 -0.75 7.20 4.00
CA SER A 454 -0.02 7.10 5.28
C SER A 454 0.56 8.44 5.73
N LEU A 455 1.15 9.20 4.80
CA LEU A 455 1.76 10.51 5.10
C LEU A 455 0.73 11.51 5.64
N MET A 456 -0.53 11.39 5.23
CA MET A 456 -1.62 12.22 5.72
C MET A 456 -2.16 11.78 7.08
N GLY A 457 -1.77 10.59 7.56
CA GLY A 457 -2.37 9.92 8.71
C GLY A 457 -3.75 9.33 8.39
N ALA A 458 -4.05 9.14 7.10
CA ALA A 458 -5.31 8.59 6.65
C ALA A 458 -5.34 7.05 6.81
N PRO A 459 -6.53 6.44 6.83
CA PRO A 459 -6.65 4.99 6.90
C PRO A 459 -6.03 4.31 5.66
N THR A 460 -4.85 3.71 5.82
CA THR A 460 -4.15 2.99 4.73
C THR A 460 -4.53 1.53 4.62
N GLY A 461 -5.14 0.96 5.68
CA GLY A 461 -5.43 -0.47 5.80
C GLY A 461 -4.17 -1.36 5.87
N ALA A 462 -3.00 -0.79 6.18
CA ALA A 462 -1.80 -1.56 6.50
C ALA A 462 -2.09 -2.54 7.66
N GLY A 463 -2.10 -3.83 7.38
CA GLY A 463 -2.47 -4.87 8.34
C GLY A 463 -3.36 -5.98 7.81
N GLY A 464 -3.93 -5.86 6.61
CA GLY A 464 -4.80 -6.89 6.05
C GLY A 464 -6.13 -7.07 6.82
N ALA A 465 -7.14 -7.67 6.20
CA ALA A 465 -8.42 -7.93 6.83
C ALA A 465 -8.30 -9.09 7.79
N GLY A 466 -7.32 -9.96 7.51
CA GLY A 466 -6.91 -10.95 8.47
C GLY A 466 -8.05 -11.89 8.81
N GLY A 467 -8.69 -12.47 7.80
CA GLY A 467 -9.73 -13.47 7.99
C GLY A 467 -10.80 -13.51 6.90
N PRO A 468 -11.79 -14.41 7.05
CA PRO A 468 -12.82 -14.63 6.04
C PRO A 468 -13.72 -13.40 5.88
N LEU A 469 -13.85 -12.93 4.65
CA LEU A 469 -14.78 -11.87 4.28
C LEU A 469 -16.18 -12.43 4.10
N LYS A 470 -17.20 -11.67 4.51
CA LYS A 470 -18.61 -12.04 4.37
C LYS A 470 -19.26 -11.28 3.22
N ALA A 471 -20.20 -11.91 2.52
CA ALA A 471 -21.04 -11.21 1.55
C ALA A 471 -21.77 -10.02 2.23
N GLY A 472 -21.81 -8.89 1.55
CA GLY A 472 -22.35 -7.61 2.03
C GLY A 472 -21.41 -6.82 2.95
N GLN A 473 -20.23 -7.34 3.31
CA GLN A 473 -19.25 -6.61 4.12
C GLN A 473 -18.57 -5.51 3.31
N LEU A 474 -18.24 -4.38 3.95
CA LEU A 474 -17.35 -3.36 3.37
C LEU A 474 -15.89 -3.71 3.65
N VAL A 475 -15.06 -3.62 2.62
CA VAL A 475 -13.61 -3.80 2.72
C VAL A 475 -12.88 -2.70 1.98
N ARG A 476 -11.79 -2.20 2.57
CA ARG A 476 -10.83 -1.37 1.86
C ARG A 476 -9.85 -2.27 1.14
N VAL A 477 -9.57 -2.01 -0.12
CA VAL A 477 -8.60 -2.81 -0.90
C VAL A 477 -7.20 -2.22 -0.70
N VAL A 478 -6.21 -3.05 -0.42
CA VAL A 478 -4.85 -2.64 -0.01
C VAL A 478 -3.78 -3.61 -0.53
N PRO A 479 -3.65 -3.80 -1.85
CA PRO A 479 -2.54 -4.57 -2.38
C PRO A 479 -1.21 -3.95 -1.90
N PRO A 480 -0.22 -4.78 -1.51
CA PRO A 480 1.06 -4.26 -1.03
C PRO A 480 1.82 -3.59 -2.17
N PHE A 481 2.42 -2.43 -1.94
CA PHE A 481 3.32 -1.80 -2.91
C PHE A 481 4.75 -2.34 -2.73
N THR A 482 4.94 -3.64 -3.00
CA THR A 482 6.24 -4.35 -2.86
C THR A 482 6.41 -5.39 -3.97
N THR A 483 7.53 -6.13 -3.97
CA THR A 483 7.76 -7.27 -4.87
C THR A 483 6.68 -8.37 -4.78
N ALA A 484 5.86 -8.39 -3.72
CA ALA A 484 4.71 -9.29 -3.62
C ALA A 484 3.56 -8.94 -4.59
N ASN A 485 3.55 -7.73 -5.17
CA ASN A 485 2.54 -7.28 -6.12
C ASN A 485 3.17 -6.52 -7.30
N GLN A 486 3.66 -7.29 -8.28
CA GLN A 486 4.23 -6.77 -9.53
C GLN A 486 3.43 -7.31 -10.73
N PRO A 487 2.19 -6.81 -10.95
CA PRO A 487 1.36 -7.27 -12.06
C PRO A 487 2.05 -7.02 -13.41
N LYS A 488 1.99 -8.01 -14.32
CA LYS A 488 2.49 -7.84 -15.69
C LYS A 488 1.71 -6.74 -16.39
N LEU A 489 2.43 -5.78 -16.99
CA LEU A 489 1.87 -4.65 -17.72
C LEU A 489 2.47 -4.52 -19.12
N THR A 490 1.68 -3.96 -20.03
CA THR A 490 2.12 -3.48 -21.34
C THR A 490 1.75 -2.01 -21.52
N ASN A 491 2.56 -1.27 -22.27
CA ASN A 491 2.25 0.07 -22.74
C ASN A 491 2.45 0.12 -24.26
N ASN A 492 1.37 0.39 -24.98
CA ASN A 492 1.27 0.28 -26.43
C ASN A 492 1.78 -1.08 -26.96
N GLY A 493 1.47 -2.16 -26.24
CA GLY A 493 1.90 -3.52 -26.55
C GLY A 493 3.35 -3.88 -26.15
N SER A 494 4.17 -2.90 -25.77
CA SER A 494 5.52 -3.13 -25.24
C SER A 494 5.46 -3.55 -23.78
N ALA A 495 6.28 -4.52 -23.36
CA ALA A 495 6.33 -4.96 -21.97
C ALA A 495 6.89 -3.85 -21.07
N VAL A 496 6.22 -3.61 -19.94
CA VAL A 496 6.71 -2.73 -18.88
C VAL A 496 7.55 -3.57 -17.91
N PRO A 497 8.74 -3.11 -17.47
CA PRO A 497 9.53 -3.79 -16.44
C PRO A 497 8.69 -4.11 -15.20
N ALA A 498 8.96 -5.27 -14.59
CA ALA A 498 8.24 -5.69 -13.39
C ALA A 498 8.63 -4.79 -12.22
N GLN A 499 7.65 -4.09 -11.65
CA GLN A 499 7.84 -3.23 -10.49
C GLN A 499 6.57 -3.21 -9.64
N PRO A 500 6.68 -2.84 -8.34
CA PRO A 500 5.51 -2.75 -7.47
C PRO A 500 4.43 -1.85 -8.06
N ALA A 501 3.17 -2.26 -7.95
CA ALA A 501 2.04 -1.48 -8.44
C ALA A 501 0.94 -1.34 -7.39
N ASN A 502 0.09 -0.33 -7.57
CA ASN A 502 -0.98 0.02 -6.64
C ASN A 502 -2.30 -0.75 -6.86
N PHE A 503 -2.33 -1.75 -7.75
CA PHE A 503 -3.56 -2.45 -8.12
C PHE A 503 -3.38 -3.97 -8.19
N GLY A 504 -4.50 -4.69 -8.14
CA GLY A 504 -4.60 -6.10 -8.53
C GLY A 504 -5.53 -6.29 -9.74
N TYR A 505 -5.38 -7.41 -10.46
CA TYR A 505 -6.27 -7.72 -11.58
C TYR A 505 -7.62 -8.30 -11.10
N LEU A 506 -8.67 -7.94 -11.83
CA LEU A 506 -10.03 -8.43 -11.66
C LEU A 506 -10.38 -9.47 -12.73
N TYR A 507 -11.01 -10.55 -12.28
CA TYR A 507 -11.33 -11.75 -13.06
C TYR A 507 -12.82 -12.09 -12.98
N THR A 508 -13.29 -12.82 -13.97
CA THR A 508 -14.68 -13.31 -14.06
C THR A 508 -14.96 -14.49 -13.11
N SER A 509 -13.92 -15.16 -12.61
CA SER A 509 -14.03 -16.27 -11.66
C SER A 509 -12.80 -16.30 -10.71
N PRO A 510 -12.80 -17.08 -9.61
CA PRO A 510 -11.69 -17.14 -8.66
C PRO A 510 -10.49 -17.94 -9.20
N SER A 511 -9.93 -17.49 -10.34
CA SER A 511 -8.78 -18.10 -11.01
C SER A 511 -8.10 -17.11 -11.94
N THR A 512 -6.75 -17.05 -11.88
CA THR A 512 -5.93 -16.26 -12.80
C THR A 512 -5.96 -16.79 -14.24
N SER A 513 -6.45 -18.01 -14.46
CA SER A 513 -6.67 -18.57 -15.80
C SER A 513 -7.99 -18.16 -16.44
N SER A 514 -8.88 -17.49 -15.68
CA SER A 514 -10.15 -17.00 -16.22
C SER A 514 -9.98 -15.65 -16.92
N ALA A 515 -10.98 -15.27 -17.71
CA ALA A 515 -10.96 -13.98 -18.38
C ALA A 515 -10.95 -12.84 -17.37
N THR A 516 -10.15 -11.80 -17.63
CA THR A 516 -10.24 -10.55 -16.87
C THR A 516 -11.56 -9.84 -17.16
N ILE A 517 -12.01 -9.00 -16.22
CA ILE A 517 -13.18 -8.15 -16.41
C ILE A 517 -12.96 -7.21 -17.62
N SER A 518 -14.03 -6.84 -18.32
CA SER A 518 -14.02 -5.86 -19.38
C SER A 518 -15.08 -4.78 -19.13
N ASP A 519 -14.89 -3.62 -19.75
CA ASP A 519 -15.84 -2.52 -19.70
C ASP A 519 -16.53 -2.32 -21.06
N PRO A 520 -17.88 -2.19 -21.10
CA PRO A 520 -18.63 -2.09 -22.35
C PRO A 520 -18.37 -0.79 -23.14
N TYR A 521 -17.74 0.24 -22.57
CA TYR A 521 -17.32 1.45 -23.29
C TYR A 521 -15.92 1.36 -23.87
N LEU A 522 -15.01 0.61 -23.23
CA LEU A 522 -13.66 0.44 -23.75
C LEU A 522 -13.62 -0.50 -24.97
N GLY A 523 -14.58 -1.42 -25.09
CA GLY A 523 -14.55 -2.44 -26.13
C GLY A 523 -13.45 -3.48 -25.86
N ALA A 524 -12.95 -4.14 -26.91
CA ALA A 524 -11.88 -5.12 -26.77
C ALA A 524 -10.56 -4.42 -26.43
N GLN A 525 -9.95 -4.80 -25.31
CA GLN A 525 -8.67 -4.29 -24.85
C GLN A 525 -7.71 -5.44 -24.53
N SER A 526 -6.41 -5.20 -24.70
CA SER A 526 -5.42 -6.11 -24.13
C SER A 526 -5.55 -6.07 -22.60
N TRP A 527 -5.62 -7.24 -21.97
CA TRP A 527 -5.82 -7.33 -20.53
C TRP A 527 -4.66 -6.72 -19.74
N SER A 528 -3.44 -6.74 -20.29
CA SER A 528 -2.23 -6.26 -19.62
C SER A 528 -1.97 -4.77 -19.82
N GLU A 529 -2.80 -4.09 -20.61
CA GLU A 529 -2.51 -2.73 -21.03
C GLU A 529 -2.61 -1.71 -19.87
N GLY A 530 -1.67 -0.78 -19.79
CA GLY A 530 -1.56 0.24 -18.74
C GLY A 530 -2.84 1.07 -18.57
N TRP A 531 -3.40 1.55 -19.68
CA TRP A 531 -4.61 2.36 -19.70
C TRP A 531 -5.91 1.54 -19.67
N ASN A 532 -5.84 0.20 -19.71
CA ASN A 532 -7.02 -0.64 -19.51
C ASN A 532 -7.40 -0.68 -18.03
N TRP A 533 -8.14 0.32 -17.58
CA TRP A 533 -8.62 0.44 -16.21
C TRP A 533 -9.77 -0.52 -15.86
N ALA A 534 -10.42 -1.15 -16.86
CA ALA A 534 -11.62 -1.97 -16.63
C ALA A 534 -11.38 -3.16 -15.68
N ASN A 535 -10.18 -3.71 -15.69
CA ASN A 535 -9.83 -4.93 -14.98
C ASN A 535 -8.90 -4.70 -13.77
N LYS A 536 -8.89 -3.49 -13.20
CA LYS A 536 -7.98 -3.13 -12.11
C LYS A 536 -8.76 -2.75 -10.86
N ILE A 537 -8.27 -3.22 -9.72
CA ILE A 537 -8.75 -2.78 -8.40
C ILE A 537 -7.62 -2.04 -7.70
N VAL A 538 -7.76 -0.71 -7.61
CA VAL A 538 -6.72 0.20 -7.09
C VAL A 538 -6.77 0.28 -5.57
N ALA A 539 -5.61 0.46 -4.97
CA ALA A 539 -5.42 0.59 -3.54
C ALA A 539 -6.21 1.77 -2.91
N GLY A 540 -6.74 1.48 -1.74
CA GLY A 540 -7.35 2.38 -0.77
C GLY A 540 -8.86 2.61 -0.93
N GLY A 541 -9.45 2.27 -2.09
CA GLY A 541 -10.90 2.36 -2.30
C GLY A 541 -11.70 1.33 -1.48
N THR A 542 -12.91 1.69 -1.07
CA THR A 542 -13.80 0.82 -0.29
C THR A 542 -14.84 0.12 -1.17
N TRP A 543 -15.01 -1.19 -1.00
CA TRP A 543 -15.85 -2.05 -1.84
C TRP A 543 -16.75 -2.96 -1.04
N VAL A 544 -17.91 -3.31 -1.59
CA VAL A 544 -18.80 -4.31 -0.99
C VAL A 544 -18.45 -5.71 -1.50
N VAL A 545 -18.14 -6.61 -0.57
CA VAL A 545 -17.87 -8.01 -0.84
C VAL A 545 -19.14 -8.68 -1.37
N ALA A 546 -19.09 -9.22 -2.58
CA ALA A 546 -20.16 -10.03 -3.15
C ALA A 546 -20.04 -11.49 -2.69
N GLU A 547 -18.81 -12.00 -2.58
CA GLU A 547 -18.52 -13.39 -2.25
C GLU A 547 -17.05 -13.56 -1.85
N ALA A 548 -16.69 -14.61 -1.11
CA ALA A 548 -15.30 -14.97 -0.84
C ALA A 548 -15.12 -16.48 -0.94
N GLN A 549 -14.02 -16.93 -1.56
CA GLN A 549 -13.68 -18.34 -1.75
C GLN A 549 -12.16 -18.54 -1.64
N ASN A 550 -11.69 -19.31 -0.66
CA ASN A 550 -10.26 -19.60 -0.46
C ASN A 550 -9.41 -18.30 -0.44
N ASN A 551 -8.47 -18.16 -1.38
CA ASN A 551 -7.62 -16.98 -1.57
C ASN A 551 -8.22 -15.94 -2.52
N TRP A 552 -9.53 -15.97 -2.77
CA TRP A 552 -10.19 -15.09 -3.73
C TRP A 552 -11.35 -14.34 -3.08
N THR A 553 -11.47 -13.08 -3.43
CA THR A 553 -12.58 -12.21 -3.00
C THR A 553 -13.26 -11.66 -4.23
N ALA A 554 -14.59 -11.75 -4.28
CA ALA A 554 -15.41 -11.10 -5.27
C ALA A 554 -16.04 -9.84 -4.66
N ILE A 555 -16.04 -8.75 -5.41
CA ILE A 555 -16.73 -7.50 -5.09
C ILE A 555 -17.81 -7.19 -6.12
N TRP A 556 -18.79 -6.37 -5.75
CA TRP A 556 -19.69 -5.76 -6.73
C TRP A 556 -18.95 -4.66 -7.49
N TYR A 557 -18.86 -4.80 -8.81
CA TYR A 557 -18.06 -3.95 -9.68
C TYR A 557 -18.68 -3.89 -11.08
N GLY A 558 -19.08 -2.70 -11.52
CA GLY A 558 -19.59 -2.44 -12.86
C GLY A 558 -20.82 -3.26 -13.25
N GLY A 559 -21.74 -3.51 -12.31
CA GLY A 559 -22.93 -4.33 -12.57
C GLY A 559 -22.72 -5.84 -12.47
N GLN A 560 -21.54 -6.32 -12.06
CA GLN A 560 -21.20 -7.74 -11.99
C GLN A 560 -20.35 -8.09 -10.76
N LYS A 561 -20.13 -9.39 -10.52
CA LYS A 561 -19.10 -9.85 -9.58
C LYS A 561 -17.74 -9.77 -10.25
N ALA A 562 -16.75 -9.20 -9.57
CA ALA A 562 -15.37 -9.18 -10.04
C ALA A 562 -14.44 -9.77 -8.97
N TRP A 563 -13.68 -10.79 -9.35
CA TRP A 563 -12.80 -11.55 -8.45
C TRP A 563 -11.37 -11.04 -8.49
N PHE A 564 -10.75 -10.83 -7.33
CA PHE A 564 -9.30 -10.61 -7.23
C PHE A 564 -8.66 -11.62 -6.29
N TYR A 565 -7.38 -11.88 -6.53
CA TYR A 565 -6.57 -12.71 -5.64
C TYR A 565 -6.30 -11.93 -4.36
N ASN A 566 -6.74 -12.49 -3.24
CA ASN A 566 -6.67 -11.92 -1.91
C ASN A 566 -6.21 -13.00 -0.91
N PRO A 567 -4.92 -13.39 -0.96
CA PRO A 567 -4.42 -14.53 -0.20
C PRO A 567 -4.58 -14.26 1.30
N GLY A 568 -5.33 -15.13 1.99
CA GLY A 568 -5.61 -14.97 3.42
C GLY A 568 -6.28 -13.64 3.82
N GLY A 569 -6.89 -12.90 2.88
CA GLY A 569 -7.47 -11.59 3.15
C GLY A 569 -6.46 -10.44 3.26
N GLN A 570 -5.19 -10.65 2.91
CA GLN A 570 -4.11 -9.69 3.13
C GLN A 570 -4.18 -8.43 2.24
N TYR A 571 -4.89 -8.49 1.11
CA TYR A 571 -5.03 -7.37 0.16
C TYR A 571 -6.30 -6.57 0.40
N THR A 572 -6.94 -6.79 1.55
CA THR A 572 -8.10 -6.03 2.02
C THR A 572 -7.86 -5.59 3.44
N ALA A 573 -8.58 -4.60 3.95
CA ALA A 573 -8.67 -4.27 5.37
C ALA A 573 -10.15 -4.18 5.76
N PRO A 574 -10.54 -4.57 6.98
CA PRO A 574 -11.94 -4.54 7.37
C PRO A 574 -12.37 -3.08 7.54
N VAL A 575 -13.50 -2.73 6.95
CA VAL A 575 -14.22 -1.51 7.32
C VAL A 575 -15.32 -1.95 8.29
N GLY A 576 -15.61 -1.13 9.30
CA GLY A 576 -16.75 -1.37 10.19
C GLY A 576 -18.07 -1.43 9.43
N THR A 577 -19.17 -1.64 10.14
CA THR A 577 -20.50 -1.48 9.53
C THR A 577 -20.65 -0.07 8.97
N GLY A 578 -21.08 0.03 7.72
CA GLY A 578 -21.26 1.29 7.01
C GLY A 578 -22.56 1.28 6.22
N THR A 579 -22.82 2.38 5.53
CA THR A 579 -24.00 2.51 4.68
C THR A 579 -23.64 2.26 3.23
N VAL A 580 -24.39 1.38 2.57
CA VAL A 580 -24.27 1.07 1.13
C VAL A 580 -25.59 1.35 0.46
N VAL A 581 -25.59 1.48 -0.86
CA VAL A 581 -26.84 1.66 -1.63
C VAL A 581 -27.16 0.44 -2.47
N ARG A 582 -28.45 0.18 -2.64
CA ARG A 582 -28.98 -0.79 -3.60
C ARG A 582 -30.19 -0.23 -4.33
N ALA A 583 -30.53 -0.82 -5.46
CA ALA A 583 -31.77 -0.51 -6.17
C ALA A 583 -32.99 -0.76 -5.27
N LYS A 584 -33.97 0.17 -5.29
CA LYS A 584 -35.29 -0.10 -4.71
C LYS A 584 -35.97 -1.25 -5.45
N ALA A 585 -36.83 -2.00 -4.76
CA ALA A 585 -37.58 -3.08 -5.38
C ALA A 585 -38.39 -2.58 -6.58
N GLY A 586 -38.18 -3.19 -7.75
CA GLY A 586 -38.85 -2.83 -9.01
C GLY A 586 -38.34 -1.57 -9.71
N ALA A 587 -37.32 -0.87 -9.15
CA ALA A 587 -36.76 0.31 -9.77
C ALA A 587 -35.72 -0.05 -10.85
N THR A 588 -35.71 0.71 -11.93
CA THR A 588 -34.61 0.71 -12.92
C THR A 588 -33.68 1.86 -12.60
N VAL A 589 -32.51 1.56 -12.05
CA VAL A 589 -31.54 2.58 -11.64
C VAL A 589 -30.67 3.00 -12.82
N ARG A 590 -30.72 4.30 -13.16
CA ARG A 590 -29.82 4.93 -14.12
C ARG A 590 -28.52 5.33 -13.45
N VAL A 591 -27.41 5.16 -14.18
CA VAL A 591 -26.05 5.50 -13.73
C VAL A 591 -25.56 6.71 -14.52
N TYR A 592 -25.14 7.76 -13.84
CA TYR A 592 -24.79 9.04 -14.43
C TYR A 592 -23.29 9.31 -14.27
N GLY A 593 -22.66 9.88 -15.29
CA GLY A 593 -21.28 10.37 -15.25
C GLY A 593 -21.14 11.83 -14.79
N ARG A 594 -22.26 12.48 -14.48
CA ARG A 594 -22.36 13.87 -13.98
C ARG A 594 -23.67 14.05 -13.23
N SER A 595 -23.75 15.02 -12.32
CA SER A 595 -24.96 15.37 -11.57
C SER A 595 -25.46 16.77 -11.94
N TYR A 596 -26.06 16.91 -13.12
CA TYR A 596 -26.61 18.18 -13.59
C TYR A 596 -28.02 18.44 -13.03
N PRO A 597 -28.43 19.71 -12.89
CA PRO A 597 -29.78 20.04 -12.43
C PRO A 597 -30.82 19.69 -13.50
N ASP A 598 -32.07 19.54 -13.07
CA ASP A 598 -33.20 19.41 -13.99
C ASP A 598 -33.43 20.71 -14.79
N ASP A 599 -34.00 20.60 -16.00
CA ASP A 599 -34.20 21.74 -16.90
C ASP A 599 -35.06 22.86 -16.28
N ALA A 600 -35.99 22.51 -15.38
CA ALA A 600 -36.84 23.48 -14.71
C ALA A 600 -36.06 24.40 -13.76
N ALA A 601 -34.94 23.94 -13.21
CA ALA A 601 -34.07 24.72 -12.32
C ALA A 601 -33.43 25.95 -13.02
N TYR A 602 -33.32 25.94 -14.34
CA TYR A 602 -32.75 27.06 -15.12
C TYR A 602 -33.74 28.23 -15.29
N ALA A 603 -35.04 27.99 -15.10
CA ALA A 603 -36.06 29.01 -15.31
C ALA A 603 -35.82 30.24 -14.41
N GLY A 604 -35.79 31.43 -15.01
CA GLY A 604 -35.59 32.69 -14.28
C GLY A 604 -34.16 33.00 -13.85
N THR A 605 -33.20 32.09 -14.08
CA THR A 605 -31.78 32.30 -13.72
C THR A 605 -31.02 33.12 -14.77
N GLY A 606 -31.54 33.20 -16.00
CA GLY A 606 -30.83 33.78 -17.15
C GLY A 606 -29.75 32.86 -17.74
N VAL A 607 -29.50 31.69 -17.14
CA VAL A 607 -28.57 30.68 -17.64
C VAL A 607 -29.26 29.83 -18.71
N PRO A 608 -28.64 29.60 -19.89
CA PRO A 608 -29.18 28.67 -20.88
C PRO A 608 -29.31 27.26 -20.31
N VAL A 609 -30.40 26.56 -20.65
CA VAL A 609 -30.52 25.13 -20.36
C VAL A 609 -29.41 24.39 -21.09
N GLN A 610 -28.67 23.54 -20.38
CA GLN A 610 -27.57 22.78 -20.97
C GLN A 610 -28.10 21.58 -21.73
N ASP A 611 -27.40 21.20 -22.81
CA ASP A 611 -27.79 20.05 -23.59
C ASP A 611 -27.59 18.75 -22.79
N GLN A 612 -28.56 17.83 -22.94
CA GLN A 612 -28.53 16.48 -22.36
C GLN A 612 -28.39 16.45 -20.82
N ASN A 613 -29.02 17.36 -20.09
CA ASN A 613 -29.00 17.39 -18.61
C ASN A 613 -29.40 16.06 -17.97
N SER A 614 -30.44 15.41 -18.50
CA SER A 614 -30.96 14.14 -17.97
C SER A 614 -30.27 12.89 -18.55
N ALA A 615 -29.24 13.04 -19.40
CA ALA A 615 -28.56 11.90 -20.01
C ALA A 615 -27.78 11.11 -18.97
N HIS A 616 -27.78 9.78 -19.14
CA HIS A 616 -27.12 8.81 -18.28
C HIS A 616 -26.25 7.90 -19.14
N LEU A 617 -25.36 7.14 -18.51
CA LEU A 617 -24.49 6.18 -19.17
C LEU A 617 -25.28 4.91 -19.51
N THR A 618 -25.69 4.78 -20.78
CA THR A 618 -26.70 3.80 -21.21
C THR A 618 -26.25 2.34 -21.15
N LYS A 619 -24.94 2.07 -21.12
CA LYS A 619 -24.39 0.71 -20.99
C LYS A 619 -24.18 0.29 -19.54
N TYR A 620 -24.42 1.18 -18.59
CA TYR A 620 -24.32 0.91 -17.16
C TYR A 620 -25.70 0.82 -16.50
N SER A 621 -25.79 0.02 -15.45
CA SER A 621 -27.01 -0.15 -14.67
C SER A 621 -26.67 -0.61 -13.26
N LEU A 622 -27.60 -0.51 -12.32
CA LEU A 622 -27.49 -1.11 -10.99
C LEU A 622 -28.45 -2.31 -10.89
N PRO A 623 -27.99 -3.55 -11.16
CA PRO A 623 -28.86 -4.72 -11.11
C PRO A 623 -29.44 -5.00 -9.71
N ALA A 624 -30.61 -5.63 -9.67
CA ALA A 624 -31.25 -6.04 -8.42
C ALA A 624 -30.37 -7.03 -7.64
N GLY A 625 -30.35 -6.88 -6.30
CA GLY A 625 -29.58 -7.74 -5.39
C GLY A 625 -28.11 -7.33 -5.21
N GLN A 626 -27.63 -6.32 -5.93
CA GLN A 626 -26.29 -5.77 -5.76
C GLN A 626 -26.29 -4.56 -4.82
N THR A 627 -25.15 -4.34 -4.15
CA THR A 627 -24.95 -3.24 -3.19
C THR A 627 -23.63 -2.54 -3.48
N TYR A 628 -23.63 -1.21 -3.46
CA TYR A 628 -22.50 -0.38 -3.86
C TYR A 628 -22.10 0.58 -2.75
N THR A 629 -20.80 0.84 -2.64
CA THR A 629 -20.22 1.77 -1.65
C THR A 629 -20.63 3.20 -1.98
N LEU A 630 -21.11 3.94 -0.99
CA LEU A 630 -21.30 5.39 -1.09
C LEU A 630 -19.94 6.11 -1.11
N ALA A 631 -19.81 7.10 -1.99
CA ALA A 631 -18.62 7.94 -2.14
C ALA A 631 -18.89 9.39 -1.68
N GLY A 632 -19.76 9.53 -0.68
CA GLY A 632 -20.24 10.81 -0.18
C GLY A 632 -21.75 10.82 0.05
N ASP A 633 -22.23 11.90 0.64
CA ASP A 633 -23.66 12.14 0.88
C ASP A 633 -24.43 12.44 -0.41
N ALA A 634 -25.76 12.41 -0.31
CA ALA A 634 -26.63 12.84 -1.40
C ALA A 634 -26.38 14.33 -1.71
N VAL A 635 -26.19 14.64 -2.99
CA VAL A 635 -25.96 16.00 -3.46
C VAL A 635 -27.00 16.42 -4.49
N PRO A 636 -27.40 17.70 -4.52
CA PRO A 636 -28.29 18.19 -5.58
C PRO A 636 -27.56 18.22 -6.92
N GLY A 637 -28.32 18.11 -8.01
CA GLY A 637 -27.80 18.43 -9.34
C GLY A 637 -27.43 19.91 -9.42
N THR A 638 -26.21 20.23 -9.90
CA THR A 638 -25.70 21.61 -9.94
C THR A 638 -24.93 21.90 -11.22
N TYR A 639 -25.02 23.14 -11.71
CA TYR A 639 -24.26 23.63 -12.85
C TYR A 639 -23.89 25.10 -12.66
N TYR A 640 -22.58 25.40 -12.64
CA TYR A 640 -22.08 26.78 -12.56
C TYR A 640 -21.80 27.32 -13.97
N TYR A 641 -22.52 28.39 -14.34
CA TYR A 641 -22.36 29.04 -15.63
C TYR A 641 -21.40 30.23 -15.53
N GLY A 642 -20.27 30.14 -16.23
CA GLY A 642 -19.28 31.23 -16.30
C GLY A 642 -19.82 32.47 -17.02
N GLY A 643 -20.58 32.28 -18.10
CA GLY A 643 -21.18 33.35 -18.89
C GLY A 643 -20.17 34.07 -19.77
N THR A 644 -19.96 35.37 -19.52
CA THR A 644 -18.89 36.15 -20.19
C THR A 644 -17.68 36.31 -19.27
N ILE A 645 -16.49 36.50 -19.86
CA ILE A 645 -15.23 36.62 -19.12
C ILE A 645 -15.26 37.73 -18.03
N ASP A 646 -15.92 38.85 -18.31
CA ASP A 646 -16.08 39.96 -17.38
C ASP A 646 -17.19 39.73 -16.34
N GLY A 647 -18.04 38.73 -16.55
CA GLY A 647 -19.18 38.37 -15.72
C GLY A 647 -20.40 39.27 -15.89
N THR A 648 -20.48 40.09 -16.95
CA THR A 648 -21.59 41.04 -17.15
C THR A 648 -22.72 40.48 -18.01
N GLY A 649 -22.52 39.38 -18.73
CA GLY A 649 -23.54 38.71 -19.52
C GLY A 649 -24.70 38.18 -18.68
N THR A 650 -25.89 38.04 -19.27
CA THR A 650 -27.06 37.48 -18.59
C THR A 650 -26.77 36.08 -18.03
N GLY A 651 -27.10 35.85 -16.76
CA GLY A 651 -26.84 34.59 -16.07
C GLY A 651 -25.36 34.33 -15.74
N SER A 652 -24.42 35.20 -16.12
CA SER A 652 -22.99 34.98 -15.84
C SER A 652 -22.72 34.83 -14.35
N ARG A 653 -21.77 33.96 -14.02
CA ARG A 653 -21.37 33.64 -12.64
C ARG A 653 -22.53 33.18 -11.75
N THR A 654 -23.47 32.43 -12.35
CA THR A 654 -24.65 31.90 -11.64
C THR A 654 -24.53 30.40 -11.44
N LEU A 655 -24.75 29.96 -10.19
CA LEU A 655 -24.91 28.55 -9.85
C LEU A 655 -26.40 28.17 -9.99
N VAL A 656 -26.70 27.27 -10.91
CA VAL A 656 -28.02 26.64 -11.02
C VAL A 656 -28.03 25.38 -10.17
N GLN A 657 -29.04 25.22 -9.32
CA GLN A 657 -29.22 24.05 -8.46
C GLN A 657 -30.63 23.49 -8.65
N GLY A 658 -30.70 22.19 -8.93
CA GLY A 658 -31.95 21.46 -9.11
C GLY A 658 -32.44 20.80 -7.82
N SER A 659 -33.64 20.23 -7.88
CA SER A 659 -34.24 19.50 -6.74
C SER A 659 -33.88 18.02 -6.70
N ASN A 660 -33.39 17.46 -7.81
CA ASN A 660 -33.00 16.06 -7.88
C ASN A 660 -31.71 15.81 -7.09
N LEU A 661 -31.77 14.83 -6.18
CA LEU A 661 -30.62 14.40 -5.38
C LEU A 661 -29.95 13.17 -5.99
N PHE A 662 -28.63 13.14 -5.93
CA PHE A 662 -27.78 12.08 -6.45
C PHE A 662 -26.85 11.56 -5.36
N TYR A 663 -26.72 10.25 -5.24
CA TYR A 663 -25.65 9.63 -4.46
C TYR A 663 -24.43 9.39 -5.35
N PRO A 664 -23.23 9.91 -5.01
CA PRO A 664 -22.00 9.42 -5.59
C PRO A 664 -21.72 8.00 -5.06
N ILE A 665 -21.30 7.10 -5.95
CA ILE A 665 -20.97 5.71 -5.63
C ILE A 665 -19.65 5.30 -6.28
N ARG A 666 -18.92 4.37 -5.65
CA ARG A 666 -17.93 3.58 -6.38
C ARG A 666 -18.67 2.54 -7.21
N TYR A 667 -18.60 2.64 -8.53
CA TYR A 667 -19.36 1.78 -9.44
C TYR A 667 -18.46 0.73 -10.08
N ASN A 668 -17.42 1.16 -10.77
CA ASN A 668 -16.30 0.35 -11.27
C ASN A 668 -15.01 1.08 -10.87
N HIS A 669 -13.94 0.99 -11.65
CA HIS A 669 -12.73 1.80 -11.46
C HIS A 669 -13.04 3.28 -11.21
N ARG A 670 -14.14 3.78 -11.78
CA ARG A 670 -14.60 5.15 -11.69
C ARG A 670 -15.79 5.32 -10.76
N PHE A 671 -15.93 6.53 -10.23
CA PHE A 671 -17.14 6.98 -9.56
C PHE A 671 -18.30 7.08 -10.55
N ALA A 672 -19.52 7.04 -10.03
CA ALA A 672 -20.71 7.40 -10.77
C ALA A 672 -21.75 8.00 -9.82
N TRP A 673 -22.80 8.60 -10.39
CA TRP A 673 -23.94 9.09 -9.63
C TRP A 673 -25.18 8.26 -9.93
N VAL A 674 -26.02 8.06 -8.92
CA VAL A 674 -27.34 7.44 -9.05
C VAL A 674 -28.39 8.32 -8.39
N SER A 675 -29.59 8.36 -8.97
CA SER A 675 -30.71 9.11 -8.39
C SER A 675 -31.08 8.56 -7.01
N ALA A 676 -31.14 9.44 -6.01
CA ALA A 676 -31.59 9.08 -4.66
C ALA A 676 -33.06 8.60 -4.63
N ALA A 677 -33.85 8.94 -5.65
CA ALA A 677 -35.22 8.45 -5.78
C ALA A 677 -35.29 6.96 -6.15
N ASP A 678 -34.28 6.42 -6.83
CA ASP A 678 -34.29 5.06 -7.39
C ASP A 678 -33.56 4.03 -6.50
N VAL A 679 -32.78 4.50 -5.51
CA VAL A 679 -32.00 3.65 -4.60
C VAL A 679 -32.41 3.83 -3.15
N GLU A 680 -32.11 2.83 -2.33
CA GLU A 680 -32.24 2.88 -0.88
C GLU A 680 -30.90 2.61 -0.20
N LYS A 681 -30.70 3.27 0.95
CA LYS A 681 -29.56 3.05 1.83
C LYS A 681 -29.82 1.82 2.70
N VAL A 682 -28.84 0.92 2.79
CA VAL A 682 -28.87 -0.26 3.66
C VAL A 682 -27.57 -0.39 4.44
N THR A 683 -27.63 -1.01 5.61
CA THR A 683 -26.46 -1.27 6.43
C THR A 683 -25.67 -2.45 5.85
N SER A 684 -24.35 -2.32 5.75
CA SER A 684 -23.47 -3.40 5.33
C SER A 684 -23.40 -4.51 6.38
N THR A 685 -23.00 -5.71 5.96
CA THR A 685 -22.76 -6.84 6.86
C THR A 685 -21.60 -6.52 7.79
N ALA A 686 -21.79 -6.73 9.10
CA ALA A 686 -20.71 -6.56 10.08
C ALA A 686 -19.58 -7.59 9.87
N PRO A 687 -18.30 -7.19 9.99
CA PRO A 687 -17.18 -8.12 9.94
C PRO A 687 -17.26 -9.18 11.05
N ASP A 688 -16.70 -10.38 10.82
CA ASP A 688 -16.45 -11.33 11.92
C ASP A 688 -15.36 -10.75 12.83
N PRO A 689 -15.61 -10.54 14.13
CA PRO A 689 -14.64 -9.90 15.00
C PRO A 689 -13.40 -10.78 15.26
N GLY A 690 -13.40 -12.07 14.91
CA GLY A 690 -12.27 -12.97 15.11
C GLY A 690 -11.99 -13.36 16.57
N THR A 691 -12.58 -12.66 17.54
CA THR A 691 -12.32 -12.81 18.98
C THR A 691 -12.60 -14.20 19.54
N ASN A 692 -13.52 -14.96 18.97
CA ASN A 692 -13.85 -16.33 19.38
C ASN A 692 -13.39 -17.37 18.35
N ARG A 693 -12.46 -17.04 17.47
CA ARG A 693 -11.87 -17.95 16.46
C ARG A 693 -10.41 -18.16 16.83
N TYR A 694 -9.99 -19.40 17.02
CA TYR A 694 -8.65 -19.71 17.51
C TYR A 694 -7.70 -20.05 16.36
N ASN A 695 -6.43 -19.74 16.53
CA ASN A 695 -5.41 -19.88 15.50
C ASN A 695 -4.35 -20.92 15.88
N THR A 696 -3.70 -21.43 14.85
CA THR A 696 -2.44 -22.16 14.96
C THR A 696 -1.38 -21.40 14.19
N LEU A 697 -0.18 -21.26 14.77
CA LEU A 697 0.98 -20.78 14.04
C LEU A 697 1.90 -21.95 13.72
N ALA A 698 2.58 -21.88 12.58
CA ALA A 698 3.52 -22.90 12.18
C ALA A 698 4.73 -22.26 11.51
N ARG A 699 5.93 -22.70 11.88
CA ARG A 699 7.16 -22.22 11.27
C ARG A 699 7.71 -23.26 10.31
N ASP A 700 7.99 -22.84 9.09
CA ASP A 700 8.61 -23.70 8.09
C ASP A 700 10.13 -23.84 8.28
N ALA A 701 10.75 -24.72 7.50
CA ALA A 701 12.19 -24.97 7.55
C ALA A 701 13.04 -23.73 7.19
N SER A 702 12.50 -22.78 6.43
CA SER A 702 13.19 -21.53 6.06
C SER A 702 13.15 -20.46 7.16
N GLY A 703 12.40 -20.72 8.25
CA GLY A 703 12.25 -19.78 9.35
C GLY A 703 11.15 -18.74 9.11
N VAL A 704 10.22 -19.00 8.19
CA VAL A 704 9.01 -18.19 8.01
C VAL A 704 7.91 -18.71 8.93
N LEU A 705 7.27 -17.79 9.65
CA LEU A 705 6.09 -18.06 10.46
C LEU A 705 4.82 -17.87 9.61
N TRP A 706 3.94 -18.85 9.68
CA TRP A 706 2.66 -18.92 9.00
C TRP A 706 1.54 -18.96 10.03
N GLN A 707 0.43 -18.31 9.72
CA GLN A 707 -0.79 -18.35 10.53
C GLN A 707 -1.87 -19.16 9.81
N TYR A 708 -2.47 -20.09 10.53
CA TYR A 708 -3.66 -20.83 10.16
C TYR A 708 -4.81 -20.33 11.02
N GLN A 709 -5.75 -19.62 10.39
CA GLN A 709 -6.93 -19.18 11.11
C GLN A 709 -7.94 -20.31 11.26
N GLY A 710 -8.49 -20.44 12.47
CA GLY A 710 -9.64 -21.30 12.71
C GLY A 710 -10.84 -20.87 11.87
N THR A 711 -11.59 -21.84 11.37
CA THR A 711 -12.89 -21.58 10.72
C THR A 711 -14.04 -21.59 11.72
N GLY A 712 -13.87 -22.23 12.88
CA GLY A 712 -14.98 -22.60 13.75
C GLY A 712 -15.80 -23.77 13.21
N ASN A 713 -15.18 -24.68 12.45
CA ASN A 713 -15.83 -25.86 11.90
C ASN A 713 -14.89 -27.08 11.90
N ALA A 714 -15.29 -28.15 12.57
CA ALA A 714 -14.52 -29.39 12.69
C ALA A 714 -14.21 -30.09 11.35
N ALA A 715 -15.08 -29.95 10.34
CA ALA A 715 -14.88 -30.56 9.02
C ALA A 715 -13.81 -29.85 8.19
N SER A 716 -13.52 -28.59 8.49
CA SER A 716 -12.49 -27.80 7.83
C SER A 716 -11.89 -26.84 8.86
N PRO A 717 -11.04 -27.31 9.79
CA PRO A 717 -10.66 -26.53 10.97
C PRO A 717 -9.91 -25.24 10.66
N PHE A 718 -9.25 -25.16 9.51
CA PHE A 718 -8.42 -24.02 9.12
C PHE A 718 -8.81 -23.42 7.77
N PHE A 719 -8.75 -22.09 7.69
CA PHE A 719 -8.64 -21.40 6.41
C PHE A 719 -7.24 -21.62 5.79
N THR A 720 -7.07 -21.17 4.55
CA THR A 720 -5.75 -21.16 3.91
C THR A 720 -4.76 -20.35 4.75
N ARG A 721 -3.56 -20.91 4.96
CA ARG A 721 -2.49 -20.23 5.68
C ARG A 721 -2.10 -18.92 5.00
N TYR A 722 -1.57 -17.99 5.78
CA TYR A 722 -0.86 -16.84 5.23
C TYR A 722 0.40 -16.53 6.03
N ARG A 723 1.31 -15.79 5.41
CA ARG A 723 2.63 -15.49 5.96
C ARG A 723 2.52 -14.37 7.01
N VAL A 724 3.06 -14.62 8.19
CA VAL A 724 3.27 -13.59 9.23
C VAL A 724 4.58 -12.86 8.98
N GLY A 725 5.66 -13.59 8.70
CA GLY A 725 6.97 -12.99 8.41
C GLY A 725 8.13 -13.98 8.47
N SER A 726 9.30 -13.58 7.97
CA SER A 726 10.58 -14.32 8.09
C SER A 726 11.28 -14.01 9.42
N GLY A 727 12.45 -14.62 9.66
CA GLY A 727 13.30 -14.36 10.83
C GLY A 727 13.00 -15.20 12.06
N TRP A 728 11.92 -15.99 12.04
CA TRP A 728 11.52 -16.87 13.14
C TRP A 728 12.39 -18.14 13.27
N GLY A 729 13.31 -18.35 12.32
CA GLY A 729 14.38 -19.34 12.43
C GLY A 729 15.39 -19.03 13.55
N ALA A 730 15.42 -17.78 14.05
CA ALA A 730 16.26 -17.39 15.19
C ALA A 730 15.86 -18.09 16.51
N TYR A 731 14.62 -18.58 16.60
CA TYR A 731 14.06 -19.22 17.79
C TYR A 731 14.18 -20.73 17.71
N ASN A 732 14.52 -21.40 18.80
CA ASN A 732 14.52 -22.87 18.87
C ASN A 732 13.33 -23.42 19.67
N MET A 733 12.54 -22.54 20.30
CA MET A 733 11.33 -22.89 21.03
C MET A 733 10.38 -21.69 21.02
N ILE A 734 9.09 -21.94 20.79
CA ILE A 734 8.03 -20.95 20.86
C ILE A 734 6.83 -21.64 21.49
N THR A 735 6.16 -20.98 22.43
CA THR A 735 4.92 -21.46 23.04
C THR A 735 3.97 -20.29 23.29
N SER A 736 2.69 -20.52 23.07
CA SER A 736 1.63 -19.56 23.39
C SER A 736 1.46 -19.47 24.91
N MET A 737 1.31 -18.26 25.42
CA MET A 737 1.01 -17.97 26.83
C MET A 737 -0.50 -17.90 27.05
N THR A 738 -1.21 -17.35 26.07
CA THR A 738 -2.68 -17.31 26.02
C THR A 738 -3.16 -17.89 24.69
N ALA A 739 -4.46 -18.15 24.57
CA ALA A 739 -5.06 -18.50 23.29
C ALA A 739 -4.66 -17.52 22.17
N LEU A 740 -4.14 -18.04 21.06
CA LEU A 740 -3.92 -17.29 19.85
C LEU A 740 -5.23 -17.20 19.07
N ARG A 741 -5.64 -15.99 18.68
CA ARG A 741 -6.97 -15.72 18.11
C ARG A 741 -6.89 -15.07 16.73
N ALA A 742 -7.94 -15.27 15.93
CA ALA A 742 -8.02 -14.80 14.55
C ALA A 742 -8.05 -13.28 14.42
N ASP A 743 -8.32 -12.55 15.50
CA ASP A 743 -8.19 -11.09 15.57
C ASP A 743 -6.75 -10.62 15.80
N GLY A 744 -5.77 -11.53 15.88
CA GLY A 744 -4.37 -11.20 16.18
C GLY A 744 -4.12 -10.91 17.66
N THR A 745 -5.05 -11.25 18.55
CA THR A 745 -4.78 -11.30 19.98
C THR A 745 -4.19 -12.64 20.40
N GLY A 746 -3.49 -12.63 21.52
CA GLY A 746 -2.81 -13.80 22.07
C GLY A 746 -1.31 -13.59 22.20
N ASP A 747 -0.78 -13.95 23.36
CA ASP A 747 0.61 -13.74 23.72
C ASP A 747 1.41 -15.03 23.55
N ALA A 748 2.72 -14.89 23.31
CA ALA A 748 3.65 -15.99 23.21
C ALA A 748 5.00 -15.63 23.84
N VAL A 749 5.78 -16.65 24.17
CA VAL A 749 7.21 -16.51 24.46
C VAL A 749 8.04 -17.34 23.50
N ALA A 750 9.20 -16.82 23.14
CA ALA A 750 10.12 -17.49 22.23
C ALA A 750 11.55 -17.44 22.78
N ARG A 751 12.25 -18.57 22.72
CA ARG A 751 13.66 -18.67 23.11
C ARG A 751 14.55 -18.72 21.87
N ASP A 752 15.51 -17.81 21.81
CA ASP A 752 16.48 -17.76 20.72
C ASP A 752 17.57 -18.85 20.85
N GLY A 753 18.37 -19.01 19.79
CA GLY A 753 19.49 -19.96 19.76
C GLY A 753 20.56 -19.75 20.85
N SER A 754 20.66 -18.56 21.43
CA SER A 754 21.63 -18.22 22.48
C SER A 754 21.10 -18.47 23.90
N GLY A 755 19.82 -18.83 24.05
CA GLY A 755 19.15 -19.00 25.34
C GLY A 755 18.56 -17.71 25.90
N GLY A 756 18.42 -16.66 25.08
CA GLY A 756 17.64 -15.47 25.40
C GLY A 756 16.14 -15.74 25.22
N LEU A 757 15.33 -15.36 26.21
CA LEU A 757 13.87 -15.41 26.12
C LEU A 757 13.31 -14.04 25.71
N TRP A 758 12.32 -14.07 24.84
CA TRP A 758 11.61 -12.93 24.31
C TRP A 758 10.11 -13.09 24.53
N TYR A 759 9.44 -11.99 24.88
CA TYR A 759 7.98 -11.93 25.00
C TYR A 759 7.38 -11.30 23.75
N TYR A 760 6.30 -11.90 23.27
CA TYR A 760 5.54 -11.48 22.09
C TYR A 760 4.10 -11.21 22.52
N GLN A 761 3.77 -9.93 22.71
CA GLN A 761 2.40 -9.53 23.01
C GLN A 761 1.55 -9.53 21.75
N GLY A 762 0.32 -10.02 21.85
CA GLY A 762 -0.69 -9.93 20.79
C GLY A 762 -0.91 -8.50 20.33
N SER A 763 -1.03 -8.29 19.03
CA SER A 763 -1.17 -6.96 18.43
C SER A 763 -2.63 -6.50 18.26
N GLY A 764 -3.57 -7.44 18.19
CA GLY A 764 -4.93 -7.17 17.71
C GLY A 764 -5.00 -6.93 16.19
N ASN A 765 -3.98 -7.37 15.46
CA ASN A 765 -3.89 -7.29 14.00
C ASN A 765 -3.58 -8.69 13.44
N PRO A 766 -4.48 -9.33 12.69
CA PRO A 766 -4.27 -10.72 12.29
C PRO A 766 -3.14 -10.94 11.28
N SER A 767 -2.73 -9.95 10.49
CA SER A 767 -1.59 -10.13 9.57
C SER A 767 -0.24 -9.83 10.23
N ALA A 768 -0.27 -9.17 11.39
CA ALA A 768 0.90 -8.93 12.22
C ALA A 768 0.57 -9.29 13.68
N PRO A 769 0.31 -10.58 13.99
CA PRO A 769 -0.32 -11.02 15.25
C PRO A 769 0.46 -10.65 16.52
N PHE A 770 1.72 -10.23 16.41
CA PHE A 770 2.51 -9.79 17.55
C PHE A 770 3.05 -8.38 17.38
N LYS A 771 3.13 -7.65 18.50
CA LYS A 771 3.87 -6.39 18.61
C LYS A 771 5.38 -6.65 18.55
N ALA A 772 6.16 -5.57 18.59
CA ALA A 772 7.60 -5.65 18.74
C ALA A 772 7.97 -6.50 19.96
N ARG A 773 8.90 -7.45 19.78
CA ARG A 773 9.36 -8.36 20.84
C ARG A 773 10.02 -7.60 21.99
N LEU A 774 9.83 -8.10 23.22
CA LEU A 774 10.48 -7.59 24.42
C LEU A 774 11.50 -8.60 24.94
N TYR A 775 12.72 -8.15 25.25
CA TYR A 775 13.73 -9.04 25.82
C TYR A 775 13.42 -9.31 27.29
N VAL A 776 13.25 -10.58 27.65
CA VAL A 776 12.94 -11.00 29.03
C VAL A 776 14.24 -11.28 29.80
N GLY A 777 15.19 -11.98 29.19
CA GLY A 777 16.48 -12.28 29.82
C GLY A 777 17.18 -13.51 29.26
N LYS A 778 18.42 -13.74 29.73
CA LYS A 778 19.26 -14.89 29.37
C LYS A 778 19.10 -16.07 30.34
N GLY A 779 19.66 -17.23 30.00
CA GLY A 779 19.74 -18.39 30.90
C GLY A 779 18.65 -19.43 30.68
N TRP A 780 17.78 -19.25 29.67
CA TRP A 780 16.66 -20.13 29.39
C TRP A 780 17.06 -21.40 28.62
N GLN A 781 18.34 -21.55 28.25
CA GLN A 781 18.88 -22.76 27.64
C GLN A 781 18.88 -23.98 28.57
N ILE A 782 18.69 -23.78 29.88
CA ILE A 782 18.58 -24.88 30.87
C ILE A 782 17.31 -25.72 30.69
N TYR A 783 16.29 -25.17 30.03
CA TYR A 783 15.01 -25.84 29.79
C TYR A 783 15.01 -26.57 28.45
N ASN A 784 14.63 -27.84 28.44
CA ASN A 784 14.51 -28.62 27.21
C ASN A 784 13.05 -28.78 26.73
N LEU A 785 12.08 -28.43 27.57
CA LEU A 785 10.67 -28.28 27.23
C LEU A 785 10.09 -27.08 27.97
N MET A 786 9.26 -26.29 27.29
CA MET A 786 8.47 -25.21 27.88
C MET A 786 7.08 -25.24 27.27
N SER A 787 6.07 -24.95 28.08
CA SER A 787 4.70 -24.74 27.64
C SER A 787 4.13 -23.56 28.43
N GLY A 788 3.52 -22.59 27.74
CA GLY A 788 2.55 -21.74 28.43
C GLY A 788 1.44 -22.63 28.99
N ALA A 789 0.85 -22.21 30.10
CA ALA A 789 -0.13 -23.00 30.85
C ALA A 789 -1.45 -22.24 31.08
N ARG A 790 -1.64 -21.10 30.38
CA ARG A 790 -2.72 -20.15 30.64
C ARG A 790 -2.73 -19.77 32.13
N ASP A 791 -3.87 -19.47 32.70
CA ASP A 791 -4.00 -19.13 34.12
C ASP A 791 -4.07 -20.39 35.00
N LEU A 792 -2.94 -21.07 35.19
CA LEU A 792 -2.86 -22.30 35.96
C LEU A 792 -2.94 -22.03 37.48
N SER A 793 -2.56 -20.83 37.90
CA SER A 793 -2.62 -20.38 39.30
C SER A 793 -3.96 -19.81 39.73
N GLY A 794 -4.84 -19.44 38.79
CA GLY A 794 -6.17 -18.88 39.05
C GLY A 794 -6.17 -17.38 39.38
N ASP A 795 -5.11 -16.64 39.04
CA ASP A 795 -4.97 -15.20 39.32
C ASP A 795 -5.36 -14.30 38.13
N GLY A 796 -5.84 -14.89 37.04
CA GLY A 796 -6.24 -14.22 35.80
C GLY A 796 -5.07 -13.92 34.87
N ILE A 797 -3.84 -14.35 35.20
CA ILE A 797 -2.63 -14.05 34.44
C ILE A 797 -2.05 -15.35 33.87
N ALA A 798 -1.57 -15.29 32.63
CA ALA A 798 -0.94 -16.44 32.00
C ALA A 798 0.39 -16.83 32.69
N ASP A 799 0.53 -18.12 32.94
CA ASP A 799 1.64 -18.80 33.59
C ASP A 799 2.43 -19.66 32.61
N LEU A 800 3.64 -20.05 32.99
CA LEU A 800 4.52 -20.92 32.23
C LEU A 800 4.96 -22.14 33.07
N VAL A 801 5.00 -23.31 32.45
CA VAL A 801 5.68 -24.49 32.99
C VAL A 801 6.88 -24.85 32.13
N ALA A 802 7.99 -25.18 32.76
CA ALA A 802 9.25 -25.48 32.08
C ALA A 802 9.98 -26.65 32.73
N ARG A 803 10.44 -27.59 31.92
CA ARG A 803 11.24 -28.73 32.38
C ARG A 803 12.71 -28.50 32.11
N ASP A 804 13.55 -28.63 33.14
CA ASP A 804 15.00 -28.56 32.97
C ASP A 804 15.62 -29.87 32.47
N GLY A 805 16.89 -29.81 32.05
CA GLY A 805 17.64 -30.97 31.58
C GLY A 805 17.82 -32.09 32.62
N SER A 806 17.58 -31.82 33.91
CA SER A 806 17.67 -32.80 35.00
C SER A 806 16.31 -33.45 35.34
N GLY A 807 15.24 -33.06 34.65
CA GLY A 807 13.91 -33.63 34.84
C GLY A 807 13.10 -33.00 35.98
N TYR A 808 13.49 -31.82 36.46
CA TYR A 808 12.62 -31.02 37.34
C TYR A 808 11.62 -30.25 36.49
N LEU A 809 10.37 -30.21 36.96
CA LEU A 809 9.36 -29.29 36.44
C LEU A 809 9.31 -28.04 37.30
N TRP A 810 9.38 -26.90 36.64
CA TRP A 810 9.34 -25.58 37.23
C TRP A 810 8.08 -24.84 36.80
N PHE A 811 7.46 -24.15 37.74
CA PHE A 811 6.34 -23.25 37.54
C PHE A 811 6.81 -21.81 37.61
N TYR A 812 6.32 -20.99 36.69
CA TYR A 812 6.57 -19.56 36.60
C TYR A 812 5.23 -18.84 36.59
N ALA A 813 4.88 -18.26 37.75
CA ALA A 813 3.70 -17.42 37.87
C ALA A 813 3.86 -16.16 37.02
N GLY A 814 2.81 -15.79 36.30
CA GLY A 814 2.72 -14.56 35.54
C GLY A 814 2.75 -13.31 36.43
N THR A 815 3.16 -12.19 35.84
CA THR A 815 3.09 -10.85 36.49
C THR A 815 2.10 -9.91 35.81
N GLY A 816 1.67 -10.23 34.59
CA GLY A 816 0.86 -9.36 33.74
C GLY A 816 1.67 -8.23 33.07
N ASN A 817 2.98 -8.16 33.29
CA ASN A 817 3.86 -7.18 32.66
C ASN A 817 4.74 -7.86 31.58
N PRO A 818 4.50 -7.63 30.28
CA PRO A 818 5.29 -8.21 29.19
C PRO A 818 6.80 -7.99 29.25
N ALA A 819 7.28 -6.91 29.87
CA ALA A 819 8.71 -6.62 30.01
C ALA A 819 9.36 -7.38 31.19
N ALA A 820 8.56 -7.87 32.13
CA ALA A 820 8.99 -8.68 33.26
C ALA A 820 7.95 -9.78 33.55
N PRO A 821 7.73 -10.71 32.60
CA PRO A 821 6.49 -11.51 32.54
C PRO A 821 6.34 -12.54 33.64
N PHE A 822 7.42 -12.92 34.32
CA PHE A 822 7.41 -14.02 35.29
C PHE A 822 7.98 -13.64 36.66
N LYS A 823 7.37 -14.17 37.71
CA LYS A 823 7.92 -14.21 39.07
C LYS A 823 9.07 -15.23 39.15
N ALA A 824 9.72 -15.31 40.31
CA ALA A 824 10.71 -16.34 40.58
C ALA A 824 10.09 -17.74 40.46
N ARG A 825 10.81 -18.67 39.81
CA ARG A 825 10.33 -20.05 39.60
C ARG A 825 10.18 -20.84 40.89
N THR A 826 9.20 -21.73 40.94
CA THR A 826 9.05 -22.75 42.00
C THR A 826 9.13 -24.15 41.40
N SER A 827 9.76 -25.10 42.10
CA SER A 827 9.76 -26.49 41.64
C SER A 827 8.43 -27.13 42.01
N ILE A 828 7.77 -27.76 41.03
CA ILE A 828 6.46 -28.41 41.18
C ILE A 828 6.51 -29.91 40.90
N GLY A 829 7.70 -30.46 40.66
CA GLY A 829 7.89 -31.90 40.53
C GLY A 829 9.29 -32.30 40.08
N ARG A 830 9.60 -33.59 40.24
CA ARG A 830 10.82 -34.26 39.75
C ARG A 830 10.42 -35.49 38.94
N GLY A 831 11.32 -36.04 38.13
CA GLY A 831 11.04 -37.25 37.34
C GLY A 831 10.35 -36.99 36.00
N TRP A 832 10.30 -35.74 35.55
CA TRP A 832 9.61 -35.34 34.32
C TRP A 832 10.38 -35.67 33.04
N GLN A 833 11.58 -36.25 33.14
CA GLN A 833 12.35 -36.74 31.98
C GLN A 833 11.66 -37.91 31.25
N ILE A 834 10.63 -38.52 31.85
CA ILE A 834 9.82 -39.56 31.20
C ILE A 834 8.95 -39.02 30.06
N TYR A 835 8.74 -37.70 29.97
CA TYR A 835 7.91 -37.05 28.97
C TYR A 835 8.73 -36.57 27.78
N ASP A 836 8.27 -36.81 26.55
CA ASP A 836 8.91 -36.26 25.33
C ASP A 836 8.12 -35.08 24.74
N SER A 837 6.88 -34.88 25.20
CA SER A 837 6.01 -33.78 24.80
C SER A 837 5.14 -33.31 25.97
N MET A 838 4.90 -32.00 26.03
CA MET A 838 3.96 -31.33 26.93
C MET A 838 3.30 -30.19 26.15
N THR A 839 1.98 -30.11 26.17
CA THR A 839 1.23 -29.00 25.58
C THR A 839 0.06 -28.63 26.47
N ASP A 840 -0.11 -27.33 26.69
CA ASP A 840 -1.40 -26.78 27.14
C ASP A 840 -2.48 -27.14 26.13
N THR A 841 -3.67 -27.43 26.65
CA THR A 841 -4.87 -27.69 25.85
C THR A 841 -5.97 -26.69 26.15
N GLY A 842 -5.83 -25.82 27.15
CA GLY A 842 -6.97 -25.18 27.79
C GLY A 842 -7.76 -26.19 28.64
N ASP A 843 -8.96 -25.81 29.05
CA ASP A 843 -9.85 -26.60 29.90
C ASP A 843 -10.54 -27.74 29.14
N VAL A 844 -9.85 -28.86 28.92
CA VAL A 844 -10.43 -30.04 28.22
C VAL A 844 -11.37 -30.84 29.11
N THR A 845 -11.38 -30.54 30.42
CA THR A 845 -12.25 -31.20 31.39
C THR A 845 -13.58 -30.50 31.60
N GLY A 846 -13.67 -29.20 31.25
CA GLY A 846 -14.83 -28.35 31.42
C GLY A 846 -15.03 -27.86 32.85
N ASP A 847 -13.99 -27.88 33.70
CA ASP A 847 -14.08 -27.50 35.11
C ASP A 847 -13.76 -26.02 35.40
N GLY A 848 -13.49 -25.25 34.35
CA GLY A 848 -13.14 -23.84 34.37
C GLY A 848 -11.66 -23.56 34.52
N LYS A 849 -10.78 -24.58 34.54
CA LYS A 849 -9.35 -24.43 34.78
C LYS A 849 -8.54 -24.99 33.60
N PRO A 850 -7.42 -24.36 33.24
CA PRO A 850 -6.62 -24.85 32.12
C PRO A 850 -5.94 -26.18 32.48
N ASP A 851 -6.01 -27.12 31.55
CA ASP A 851 -5.39 -28.43 31.65
C ASP A 851 -4.19 -28.56 30.70
N MET A 852 -3.35 -29.56 30.98
CA MET A 852 -2.21 -29.90 30.14
C MET A 852 -2.27 -31.39 29.76
N VAL A 853 -1.81 -31.73 28.55
CA VAL A 853 -1.51 -33.12 28.19
C VAL A 853 -0.01 -33.32 28.02
N ALA A 854 0.47 -34.48 28.46
CA ALA A 854 1.87 -34.85 28.35
C ALA A 854 2.01 -36.28 27.83
N ARG A 855 2.91 -36.49 26.87
CA ARG A 855 3.18 -37.82 26.30
C ARG A 855 4.47 -38.36 26.87
N ASP A 856 4.40 -39.56 27.42
CA ASP A 856 5.60 -40.25 27.88
C ASP A 856 6.36 -40.93 26.73
N THR A 857 7.63 -41.27 26.96
CA THR A 857 8.50 -41.92 25.97
C THR A 857 8.02 -43.32 25.55
N SER A 858 7.05 -43.91 26.24
CA SER A 858 6.40 -45.17 25.85
C SER A 858 5.17 -44.97 24.96
N GLY A 859 4.80 -43.72 24.69
CA GLY A 859 3.67 -43.35 23.85
C GLY A 859 2.32 -43.33 24.58
N VAL A 860 2.31 -43.26 25.92
CA VAL A 860 1.08 -43.01 26.68
C VAL A 860 0.86 -41.51 26.79
N LEU A 861 -0.35 -41.06 26.44
CA LEU A 861 -0.79 -39.68 26.68
C LEU A 861 -1.49 -39.60 28.03
N TRP A 862 -1.08 -38.62 28.82
CA TRP A 862 -1.58 -38.35 30.16
C TRP A 862 -2.25 -36.98 30.21
N LEU A 863 -3.36 -36.89 30.94
CA LEU A 863 -4.01 -35.65 31.33
C LEU A 863 -3.47 -35.18 32.68
N TYR A 864 -3.08 -33.92 32.75
CA TYR A 864 -2.73 -33.19 33.96
C TYR A 864 -3.76 -32.09 34.19
N GLN A 865 -4.71 -32.36 35.09
CA GLN A 865 -5.79 -31.42 35.35
C GLN A 865 -5.31 -30.22 36.15
N GLY A 866 -5.67 -29.02 35.73
CA GLY A 866 -5.35 -27.79 36.45
C GLY A 866 -6.10 -27.69 37.77
N THR A 867 -5.46 -27.18 38.82
CA THR A 867 -6.14 -26.97 40.11
C THR A 867 -6.54 -25.52 40.34
N GLY A 868 -5.98 -24.57 39.59
CA GLY A 868 -6.11 -23.14 39.85
C GLY A 868 -5.34 -22.72 41.10
N SER A 869 -4.15 -23.28 41.33
CA SER A 869 -3.33 -23.02 42.52
C SER A 869 -1.85 -23.09 42.22
N ALA A 870 -1.13 -21.97 42.42
CA ALA A 870 0.32 -21.89 42.22
C ALA A 870 1.14 -22.88 43.06
N THR A 871 0.64 -23.30 44.24
CA THR A 871 1.36 -24.21 45.14
C THR A 871 1.14 -25.69 44.80
N ALA A 872 0.06 -26.02 44.10
CA ALA A 872 -0.24 -27.37 43.67
C ALA A 872 -0.89 -27.36 42.27
N PRO A 873 -0.17 -26.94 41.21
CA PRO A 873 -0.80 -26.55 39.94
C PRO A 873 -1.56 -27.66 39.21
N PHE A 874 -1.21 -28.92 39.45
CA PHE A 874 -1.87 -30.07 38.83
C PHE A 874 -2.40 -31.09 39.85
N ALA A 875 -3.52 -31.70 39.52
CA ALA A 875 -4.02 -32.90 40.20
C ALA A 875 -3.18 -34.14 39.83
N ALA A 876 -3.54 -35.30 40.40
CA ALA A 876 -2.96 -36.58 39.97
C ALA A 876 -3.28 -36.83 38.50
N ARG A 877 -2.27 -37.22 37.71
CA ARG A 877 -2.43 -37.45 36.27
C ARG A 877 -3.38 -38.61 35.97
N THR A 878 -4.16 -38.48 34.91
CA THR A 878 -5.07 -39.53 34.41
C THR A 878 -4.61 -40.02 33.04
N THR A 879 -4.70 -41.33 32.78
CA THR A 879 -4.34 -41.89 31.47
C THR A 879 -5.41 -41.55 30.43
N ILE A 880 -5.02 -40.93 29.31
CA ILE A 880 -5.91 -40.75 28.14
C ILE A 880 -5.84 -42.00 27.26
N GLY A 881 -4.64 -42.49 26.95
CA GLY A 881 -4.49 -43.70 26.14
C GLY A 881 -3.06 -43.99 25.70
N LYS A 882 -2.84 -45.18 25.14
CA LYS A 882 -1.55 -45.63 24.57
C LYS A 882 -1.53 -45.41 23.05
N GLY A 883 -0.34 -45.50 22.43
CA GLY A 883 -0.20 -45.47 20.96
C GLY A 883 0.06 -44.09 20.37
N TRP A 884 0.30 -43.06 21.20
CA TRP A 884 0.49 -41.68 20.77
C TRP A 884 1.89 -41.39 20.22
N GLN A 885 2.81 -42.36 20.25
CA GLN A 885 4.15 -42.25 19.66
C GLN A 885 4.14 -42.17 18.13
N ILE A 886 2.99 -42.43 17.49
CA ILE A 886 2.80 -42.23 16.04
C ILE A 886 2.90 -40.75 15.63
N TYR A 887 2.69 -39.85 16.59
CA TYR A 887 2.74 -38.40 16.37
C TYR A 887 4.14 -37.86 16.64
N ASN A 888 4.58 -36.89 15.85
CA ASN A 888 5.80 -36.12 16.16
C ASN A 888 5.48 -34.68 16.60
N THR A 889 4.20 -34.31 16.63
CA THR A 889 3.71 -33.03 17.13
C THR A 889 2.35 -33.23 17.78
N LEU A 890 2.17 -32.63 18.96
CA LEU A 890 0.90 -32.47 19.66
C LEU A 890 0.76 -30.98 19.97
N LEU A 891 -0.40 -30.40 19.71
CA LEU A 891 -0.67 -28.99 19.99
C LEU A 891 -2.12 -28.85 20.47
N GLY A 892 -2.33 -28.06 21.52
CA GLY A 892 -3.64 -27.62 21.97
C GLY A 892 -4.00 -26.21 21.48
N PRO A 893 -4.63 -26.06 20.31
CA PRO A 893 -4.96 -24.76 19.73
C PRO A 893 -6.13 -24.03 20.42
N SER A 894 -6.67 -24.55 21.53
CA SER A 894 -7.95 -24.17 22.11
C SER A 894 -9.14 -24.70 21.26
N ASP A 895 -10.27 -23.99 21.24
CA ASP A 895 -11.55 -24.44 20.65
C ASP A 895 -11.64 -24.07 19.15
N LEU A 896 -11.02 -24.87 18.27
CA LEU A 896 -10.93 -24.60 16.83
C LEU A 896 -12.28 -24.69 16.12
N ASN A 897 -13.20 -25.52 16.62
CA ASN A 897 -14.51 -25.74 16.02
C ASN A 897 -15.63 -24.86 16.62
N ARG A 898 -15.32 -24.02 17.62
CA ARG A 898 -16.27 -23.14 18.33
C ARG A 898 -17.42 -23.87 19.01
N ASP A 899 -17.20 -25.11 19.47
CA ASP A 899 -18.21 -25.88 20.21
C ASP A 899 -18.18 -25.62 21.73
N GLY A 900 -17.27 -24.77 22.19
CA GLY A 900 -17.08 -24.42 23.59
C GLY A 900 -16.10 -25.32 24.34
N GLN A 901 -15.54 -26.33 23.68
CA GLN A 901 -14.59 -27.26 24.28
C GLN A 901 -13.23 -27.17 23.58
N PRO A 902 -12.12 -27.13 24.32
CA PRO A 902 -10.82 -27.08 23.68
C PRO A 902 -10.47 -28.38 22.95
N ASP A 903 -9.85 -28.21 21.78
CA ASP A 903 -9.47 -29.28 20.87
C ASP A 903 -7.96 -29.59 20.97
N LEU A 904 -7.58 -30.72 20.35
CA LEU A 904 -6.19 -31.08 20.12
C LEU A 904 -5.95 -31.30 18.62
N ILE A 905 -4.78 -30.90 18.12
CA ILE A 905 -4.29 -31.33 16.80
C ILE A 905 -3.00 -32.11 16.95
N ALA A 906 -2.81 -33.08 16.06
CA ALA A 906 -1.63 -33.94 16.07
C ALA A 906 -1.14 -34.22 14.66
N ARG A 907 0.18 -34.10 14.46
CA ARG A 907 0.83 -34.43 13.18
C ARG A 907 1.61 -35.72 13.32
N ASP A 908 1.39 -36.66 12.40
CA ASP A 908 2.18 -37.88 12.33
C ASP A 908 3.52 -37.68 11.60
N ALA A 909 4.38 -38.70 11.66
CA ALA A 909 5.71 -38.66 11.05
C ALA A 909 5.69 -38.49 9.52
N ASN A 910 4.58 -38.82 8.86
CA ASN A 910 4.42 -38.67 7.40
C ASN A 910 3.89 -37.28 7.02
N GLY A 911 3.68 -36.39 8.00
CA GLY A 911 3.18 -35.04 7.76
C GLY A 911 1.67 -34.96 7.56
N HIS A 912 0.92 -35.97 8.00
CA HIS A 912 -0.53 -35.91 8.00
C HIS A 912 -1.04 -35.38 9.35
N MET A 913 -1.90 -34.35 9.29
CA MET A 913 -2.46 -33.66 10.45
C MET A 913 -3.86 -34.20 10.76
N TRP A 914 -4.12 -34.37 12.05
CA TRP A 914 -5.34 -34.93 12.59
C TRP A 914 -5.97 -33.96 13.59
N PHE A 915 -7.30 -33.85 13.55
CA PHE A 915 -8.10 -33.07 14.47
C PHE A 915 -8.75 -33.98 15.52
N TYR A 916 -8.65 -33.61 16.78
CA TYR A 916 -9.25 -34.29 17.92
C TYR A 916 -10.19 -33.32 18.63
N GLN A 917 -11.48 -33.46 18.35
CA GLN A 917 -12.49 -32.60 18.98
C GLN A 917 -12.60 -32.89 20.48
N GLY A 918 -12.64 -31.81 21.27
CA GLY A 918 -12.86 -31.85 22.71
C GLY A 918 -14.26 -32.36 23.08
N ARG A 919 -14.38 -33.03 24.23
CA ARG A 919 -15.68 -33.48 24.75
C ARG A 919 -15.89 -33.28 26.26
N GLY A 920 -15.06 -32.47 26.92
CA GLY A 920 -15.27 -32.04 28.30
C GLY A 920 -15.22 -33.20 29.29
N SER A 921 -14.14 -33.97 29.31
CA SER A 921 -14.07 -35.23 30.07
C SER A 921 -12.68 -35.52 30.61
N THR A 922 -12.62 -35.96 31.86
CA THR A 922 -11.38 -36.31 32.57
C THR A 922 -10.79 -37.66 32.16
N THR A 923 -11.62 -38.58 31.65
CA THR A 923 -11.21 -39.95 31.28
C THR A 923 -11.18 -40.19 29.78
N ALA A 924 -11.93 -39.39 29.01
CA ALA A 924 -11.97 -39.47 27.55
C ALA A 924 -12.11 -38.06 26.97
N PRO A 925 -11.08 -37.20 27.08
CA PRO A 925 -11.17 -35.78 26.72
C PRO A 925 -11.45 -35.50 25.24
N PHE A 926 -11.16 -36.46 24.35
CA PHE A 926 -11.29 -36.29 22.90
C PHE A 926 -12.20 -37.35 22.26
N VAL A 927 -12.89 -36.97 21.18
CA VAL A 927 -13.59 -37.90 20.30
C VAL A 927 -12.63 -38.59 19.31
N THR A 928 -13.16 -39.48 18.46
CA THR A 928 -12.40 -40.09 17.37
C THR A 928 -11.86 -39.02 16.42
N ARG A 929 -10.56 -39.08 16.12
CA ARG A 929 -9.88 -38.12 15.26
C ARG A 929 -10.46 -38.06 13.84
N THR A 930 -10.46 -36.88 13.23
CA THR A 930 -10.72 -36.67 11.80
C THR A 930 -9.46 -36.20 11.07
N SER A 931 -9.38 -36.43 9.77
CA SER A 931 -8.25 -35.96 8.94
C SER A 931 -8.40 -34.47 8.64
N ILE A 932 -7.33 -33.69 8.86
CA ILE A 932 -7.19 -32.34 8.31
C ILE A 932 -6.53 -32.41 6.93
N GLY A 933 -5.58 -33.33 6.74
CA GLY A 933 -4.91 -33.58 5.46
C GLY A 933 -3.39 -33.80 5.59
N SER A 934 -2.73 -34.06 4.46
CA SER A 934 -1.27 -34.25 4.35
C SER A 934 -0.53 -32.95 4.01
N GLY A 935 0.82 -32.98 3.98
CA GLY A 935 1.66 -31.84 3.57
C GLY A 935 2.22 -30.99 4.72
N TRP A 936 1.95 -31.35 5.97
CA TRP A 936 2.37 -30.60 7.15
C TRP A 936 3.82 -30.85 7.58
N GLN A 937 4.54 -31.75 6.92
CA GLN A 937 5.97 -32.01 7.15
C GLN A 937 6.88 -30.83 6.76
N ILE A 938 6.34 -29.85 6.01
CA ILE A 938 7.07 -28.61 5.68
C ILE A 938 7.37 -27.74 6.91
N TYR A 939 6.66 -27.97 8.01
CA TYR A 939 6.83 -27.26 9.27
C TYR A 939 7.75 -27.99 10.23
N ASN A 940 8.62 -27.25 10.90
CA ASN A 940 9.49 -27.80 11.93
C ASN A 940 9.08 -27.35 13.35
N LEU A 941 8.07 -26.49 13.48
CA LEU A 941 7.56 -26.00 14.76
C LEU A 941 6.10 -25.55 14.61
N PHE A 942 5.28 -25.78 15.64
CA PHE A 942 3.89 -25.33 15.75
C PHE A 942 3.68 -24.58 17.09
N VAL A 943 2.75 -23.63 17.12
CA VAL A 943 2.42 -22.79 18.29
C VAL A 943 0.91 -22.60 18.41
#